data_AF-A0A1H7MX88-F1
#
_entry.id   AF-A0A1H7MX88-F1
#
_cell.length_a   1.000
_cell.length_b   1.000
_cell.length_c   1.000
_cell.angle_alpha   90.00
_cell.angle_beta   90.00
_cell.angle_gamma   90.00
#
_symmetry.space_group_name_H-M   'P 1'
#
loop_
_entity.id
_entity.type
_entity.pdbx_description
1 polymer ?
#
loop_
_entity_poly.entity_id
_entity_poly.type
_entity_poly.pdbx_seq_one_letter_code
_entity_poly.pdbx_strand_id
1 'polypeptide(L)'
;MRCVIGDGHKPVPLGTGFFYTVNRRKPVSELLLDKEPGAIGERWDRFIFPRLSVLLELYVSILCGMVALSFSMLWMILDPCASITIQAITNEEETRAMSTGNRMMGQDKQDQVLEKSAGAAGRVKPFPGSRKVYIHGSRPDIAVPEREIALHDTNTPQGVEHNEPLRVYDTSGPMTDPGFHADIRAGLPALRTRWITEREDVEAYQGRTVKPEDNGLKPGGKRTGAEKYPGLRGKPLRAKAGRCVTQMHYARQGIITPEMEFAAIREGVEPEFVRQELASGRAILPSNINHPESEPMLIGRHFHVKINANIGNSAVSSSIEEEVEKMTWAVRWGSDTVMDLSTGKDIHTTREWIIRNSPVPIGTVPLYQALEKVNGEAEALTWELYRDTLIEQAEQGVDYFTIHAGVLLRYIPLTAKRMTGIVSRGGSIMAAWCLAHHEENFLYTHFEDICEIMKRYDVAFSLGDGLRPGSIYDANDEAQMAELATLGELTQIAWKHDVQVMIEGPGHVPMHKIKENVDLQMEICKEAPFYTLGPLTTDIAPGYDHITSAIGAAMIGWFGTSMLCYVTPKEHLGLPNKDDVREGVIAYKIAAHAADLAKGHPRAQRRDDALSKARFEFRWRDQFNLSLDPERALSYHDETLPAEGAKEAHFCSMCGPKFCSMRITQDIRAFAADKGLSENEAVAAGMQEKAEEYRTRS
;
A
#
# COMPACT_ATOMS: atom_id res chain seq x y z
N MET A 1 -25.92 37.55 31.93
CA MET A 1 -26.52 37.52 33.29
C MET A 1 -25.44 37.19 34.29
N ARG A 2 -25.39 37.92 35.42
CA ARG A 2 -24.42 37.82 36.52
C ARG A 2 -24.78 36.69 37.51
N CYS A 3 -23.79 35.96 38.03
CA CYS A 3 -23.55 35.59 39.45
C CYS A 3 -22.29 34.67 39.50
N VAL A 4 -21.12 34.92 40.12
CA VAL A 4 -20.68 35.48 41.43
C VAL A 4 -20.70 34.42 42.56
N ILE A 5 -19.58 33.71 42.81
CA ILE A 5 -18.63 33.71 44.00
C ILE A 5 -18.75 32.38 44.77
N GLY A 6 -17.71 31.72 45.36
CA GLY A 6 -16.30 32.03 45.68
C GLY A 6 -15.52 30.75 46.07
N ASP A 7 -14.18 30.74 45.91
CA ASP A 7 -13.13 30.90 46.96
C ASP A 7 -12.83 29.61 47.76
N GLY A 8 -11.60 29.12 47.96
CA GLY A 8 -10.25 29.62 47.62
C GLY A 8 -9.12 28.75 48.20
N HIS A 9 -7.90 29.32 48.14
CA HIS A 9 -6.55 28.90 48.62
C HIS A 9 -5.61 28.24 47.58
N LYS A 10 -4.37 28.68 47.33
CA LYS A 10 -3.57 29.93 47.47
C LYS A 10 -2.24 29.67 46.67
N PRO A 11 -1.49 30.71 46.23
CA PRO A 11 -0.41 30.58 45.22
C PRO A 11 1.03 30.56 45.79
N VAL A 12 1.99 30.14 44.96
CA VAL A 12 3.46 30.18 45.20
C VAL A 12 4.12 31.02 44.06
N PRO A 13 5.14 31.86 44.31
CA PRO A 13 5.39 33.06 43.51
C PRO A 13 6.39 32.89 42.34
N LEU A 14 6.28 33.87 41.43
CA LEU A 14 7.05 34.17 40.23
C LEU A 14 8.54 34.45 40.46
N GLY A 15 9.35 34.08 39.47
CA GLY A 15 10.66 34.67 39.18
C GLY A 15 10.90 34.76 37.66
N THR A 16 10.90 36.00 37.14
CA THR A 16 11.69 36.55 36.00
C THR A 16 11.93 35.63 34.78
N GLY A 17 11.43 35.85 33.57
CA GLY A 17 11.19 37.11 32.85
C GLY A 17 12.38 37.48 31.97
N PHE A 18 12.48 36.94 30.75
CA PHE A 18 13.22 37.57 29.63
C PHE A 18 12.54 37.25 28.29
N PHE A 19 12.18 38.33 27.59
CA PHE A 19 11.60 38.38 26.25
C PHE A 19 12.69 38.10 25.20
N TYR A 20 12.35 37.37 24.14
CA TYR A 20 13.07 37.47 22.86
C TYR A 20 12.11 37.89 21.75
N THR A 21 12.26 39.15 21.35
CA THR A 21 11.83 39.72 20.06
C THR A 21 12.71 39.18 18.93
N VAL A 22 12.08 38.75 17.84
CA VAL A 22 12.73 38.43 16.57
C VAL A 22 12.83 39.70 15.73
N ASN A 23 14.04 40.08 15.29
CA ASN A 23 14.19 40.75 14.00
C ASN A 23 15.58 40.59 13.35
N ARG A 24 15.56 40.63 12.02
CA ARG A 24 16.55 40.22 11.00
C ARG A 24 17.86 41.03 10.96
N ARG A 25 18.99 40.37 10.58
CA ARG A 25 19.88 40.64 9.40
C ARG A 25 21.34 40.10 9.58
N LYS A 26 21.79 39.29 8.59
CA LYS A 26 23.14 38.92 8.01
C LYS A 26 24.46 39.58 8.56
N PRO A 27 25.69 39.11 8.15
CA PRO A 27 26.22 37.76 7.85
C PRO A 27 27.63 37.48 8.46
N VAL A 28 28.16 36.29 8.12
CA VAL A 28 29.48 35.68 8.42
C VAL A 28 30.68 36.46 7.86
N SER A 29 31.68 36.75 8.70
CA SER A 29 33.14 36.64 8.43
C SER A 29 33.95 37.34 9.53
N GLU A 30 35.05 36.74 9.96
CA GLU A 30 36.11 37.30 10.83
C GLU A 30 35.81 37.41 12.34
N LEU A 31 36.38 36.48 13.11
CA LEU A 31 36.93 36.75 14.43
C LEU A 31 37.95 35.64 14.80
N LEU A 32 39.21 35.95 14.50
CA LEU A 32 40.41 35.82 15.35
C LEU A 32 40.60 34.49 16.09
N LEU A 33 41.57 33.63 15.74
CA LEU A 33 43.01 33.76 16.02
C LEU A 33 43.35 34.25 17.44
N ASP A 34 44.25 33.49 18.06
CA ASP A 34 45.00 33.75 19.30
C ASP A 34 44.27 33.59 20.64
N LYS A 35 44.45 32.40 21.23
CA LYS A 35 45.02 32.25 22.58
C LYS A 35 45.70 30.89 22.75
N GLU A 36 46.97 30.96 23.11
CA GLU A 36 47.94 29.87 23.31
C GLU A 36 47.84 29.27 24.74
N PRO A 37 48.67 28.28 25.15
CA PRO A 37 48.22 26.94 25.52
C PRO A 37 48.39 26.61 27.01
N GLY A 38 47.65 25.62 27.52
CA GLY A 38 47.83 25.18 28.89
C GLY A 38 47.21 23.82 29.18
N ALA A 39 48.10 22.83 29.37
CA ALA A 39 47.87 21.55 30.02
C ALA A 39 46.84 20.60 29.40
N ILE A 40 47.31 19.75 28.47
CA ILE A 40 47.16 18.28 28.41
C ILE A 40 48.05 17.84 27.24
N GLY A 41 49.37 17.96 27.45
CA GLY A 41 50.40 17.71 26.44
C GLY A 41 51.44 16.69 26.91
N GLU A 42 51.06 15.75 27.80
CA GLU A 42 51.94 14.67 28.26
C GLU A 42 51.10 13.42 28.59
N ARG A 43 50.41 12.84 27.59
CA ARG A 43 49.97 11.43 27.67
C ARG A 43 49.58 10.75 26.34
N TRP A 44 49.89 11.35 25.19
CA TRP A 44 49.44 10.84 23.89
C TRP A 44 50.56 10.24 23.00
N ASP A 45 51.83 10.32 23.40
CA ASP A 45 52.97 9.84 22.61
C ASP A 45 53.43 8.40 22.91
N ARG A 46 52.61 7.58 23.58
CA ARG A 46 52.99 6.18 23.91
C ARG A 46 52.12 5.06 23.36
N PHE A 47 51.09 5.34 22.56
CA PHE A 47 50.20 4.26 22.08
C PHE A 47 49.78 4.26 20.61
N ILE A 48 50.10 5.29 19.79
CA ILE A 48 49.56 5.36 18.41
C ILE A 48 50.62 5.41 17.30
N PHE A 49 51.89 5.73 17.60
CA PHE A 49 52.92 5.83 16.55
C PHE A 49 53.61 4.52 16.06
N PRO A 50 53.60 3.36 16.74
CA PRO A 50 54.19 2.13 16.19
C PRO A 50 53.25 1.30 15.30
N ARG A 51 51.96 1.66 15.17
CA ARG A 51 50.97 0.87 14.41
C ARG A 51 50.60 1.45 13.04
N LEU A 52 50.99 2.69 12.73
CA LEU A 52 50.76 3.27 11.40
C LEU A 52 51.79 2.82 10.34
N SER A 53 53.02 2.47 10.73
CA SER A 53 54.05 2.00 9.78
C SER A 53 53.74 0.61 9.23
N VAL A 54 53.18 -0.28 10.05
CA VAL A 54 52.80 -1.65 9.65
C VAL A 54 51.58 -1.66 8.73
N LEU A 55 50.64 -0.71 8.90
CA LEU A 55 49.48 -0.56 8.02
C LEU A 55 49.84 0.03 6.65
N LEU A 56 50.85 0.92 6.59
CA LEU A 56 51.32 1.50 5.33
C LEU A 56 52.09 0.48 4.47
N GLU A 57 52.92 -0.38 5.09
CA GLU A 57 53.62 -1.46 4.38
C GLU A 57 52.65 -2.52 3.84
N LEU A 58 51.61 -2.87 4.59
CA LEU A 58 50.57 -3.81 4.12
C LEU A 58 49.81 -3.25 2.91
N TYR A 59 49.50 -1.95 2.92
CA TYR A 59 48.76 -1.30 1.84
C TYR A 59 49.57 -1.22 0.54
N VAL A 60 50.89 -0.96 0.63
CA VAL A 60 51.79 -0.95 -0.52
C VAL A 60 52.00 -2.35 -1.11
N SER A 61 52.09 -3.39 -0.27
CA SER A 61 52.19 -4.78 -0.76
C SER A 61 50.93 -5.27 -1.45
N ILE A 62 49.74 -4.89 -0.96
CA ILE A 62 48.45 -5.25 -1.58
C ILE A 62 48.27 -4.53 -2.93
N LEU A 63 48.63 -3.23 -3.02
CA LEU A 63 48.59 -2.50 -4.28
C LEU A 63 49.55 -3.06 -5.33
N CYS A 64 50.78 -3.42 -4.95
CA CYS A 64 51.75 -4.05 -5.86
C CYS A 64 51.27 -5.44 -6.34
N GLY A 65 50.56 -6.21 -5.50
CA GLY A 65 49.97 -7.50 -5.87
C GLY A 65 48.82 -7.37 -6.88
N MET A 66 47.96 -6.35 -6.74
CA MET A 66 46.84 -6.10 -7.67
C MET A 66 47.33 -5.60 -9.05
N VAL A 67 48.42 -4.84 -9.11
CA VAL A 67 49.04 -4.41 -10.37
C VAL A 67 49.72 -5.59 -11.09
N ALA A 68 50.31 -6.54 -10.37
CA ALA A 68 50.91 -7.76 -10.95
C ALA A 68 49.87 -8.76 -11.51
N LEU A 69 48.69 -8.86 -10.88
CA LEU A 69 47.57 -9.68 -11.39
C LEU A 69 46.89 -9.06 -12.62
N SER A 70 46.88 -7.73 -12.72
CA SER A 70 46.32 -7.01 -13.86
C SER A 70 47.20 -7.11 -15.12
N PHE A 71 48.53 -7.25 -14.96
CA PHE A 71 49.46 -7.47 -16.08
C PHE A 71 49.49 -8.91 -16.60
N SER A 72 49.16 -9.91 -15.76
CA SER A 72 49.09 -11.31 -16.19
C SER A 72 47.80 -11.65 -16.96
N MET A 73 46.68 -10.96 -16.70
CA MET A 73 45.45 -11.10 -17.48
C MET A 73 45.50 -10.36 -18.82
N LEU A 74 46.31 -9.31 -18.94
CA LEU A 74 46.43 -8.51 -20.17
C LEU A 74 47.36 -9.15 -21.22
N TRP A 75 48.13 -10.19 -20.86
CA TRP A 75 48.98 -10.95 -21.78
C TRP A 75 48.28 -12.18 -22.41
N MET A 76 47.05 -12.51 -21.99
CA MET A 76 46.24 -13.59 -22.58
C MET A 76 45.20 -13.11 -23.62
N ILE A 77 45.14 -11.81 -23.93
CA ILE A 77 44.08 -11.22 -24.77
C ILE A 77 44.60 -10.67 -26.12
N LEU A 78 45.90 -10.78 -26.44
CA LEU A 78 46.41 -10.26 -27.72
C LEU A 78 47.47 -11.19 -28.34
N ASP A 79 47.02 -12.21 -29.08
CA ASP A 79 47.80 -12.76 -30.20
C ASP A 79 46.85 -13.13 -31.37
N PRO A 80 46.94 -12.47 -32.54
CA PRO A 80 46.05 -12.68 -33.67
C PRO A 80 46.74 -13.50 -34.77
N CYS A 81 46.29 -14.74 -35.03
CA CYS A 81 46.33 -15.39 -36.34
C CYS A 81 45.92 -16.87 -36.26
N ALA A 82 44.71 -17.20 -36.71
CA ALA A 82 44.42 -18.45 -37.42
C ALA A 82 43.02 -18.40 -38.03
N SER A 83 42.97 -18.19 -39.34
CA SER A 83 41.79 -18.26 -40.19
C SER A 83 41.21 -19.67 -40.23
N ILE A 84 39.91 -19.83 -40.00
CA ILE A 84 39.15 -20.99 -40.47
C ILE A 84 37.85 -20.50 -41.11
N THR A 85 37.81 -20.71 -42.43
CA THR A 85 36.71 -20.50 -43.37
C THR A 85 35.60 -21.53 -43.13
N ILE A 86 34.34 -21.10 -42.98
CA ILE A 86 33.17 -21.95 -43.27
C ILE A 86 32.20 -21.15 -44.14
N GLN A 87 32.02 -21.65 -45.36
CA GLN A 87 31.18 -21.10 -46.40
C GLN A 87 29.70 -21.34 -46.11
N ALA A 88 28.90 -20.33 -46.46
CA ALA A 88 27.47 -20.45 -46.66
C ALA A 88 27.18 -21.42 -47.82
N ILE A 89 26.29 -22.39 -47.58
CA ILE A 89 25.61 -23.16 -48.62
C ILE A 89 24.12 -22.97 -48.41
N THR A 90 23.52 -22.28 -49.38
CA THR A 90 22.10 -22.20 -49.65
C THR A 90 21.56 -23.57 -50.05
N ASN A 91 20.43 -24.00 -49.48
CA ASN A 91 19.59 -25.03 -50.09
C ASN A 91 18.11 -24.65 -49.89
N GLU A 92 17.58 -24.01 -50.93
CA GLU A 92 16.14 -23.97 -51.24
C GLU A 92 15.73 -25.36 -51.75
N GLU A 93 15.22 -26.26 -50.89
CA GLU A 93 14.37 -27.39 -51.33
C GLU A 93 13.65 -28.16 -50.20
N GLU A 94 13.33 -27.53 -49.06
CA GLU A 94 12.54 -28.18 -47.99
C GLU A 94 11.27 -27.40 -47.60
N THR A 95 10.66 -26.67 -48.54
CA THR A 95 9.49 -25.80 -48.27
C THR A 95 8.17 -26.30 -48.86
N ARG A 96 7.96 -27.63 -48.95
CA ARG A 96 6.65 -28.15 -49.43
C ARG A 96 6.06 -29.38 -48.75
N ALA A 97 6.70 -29.93 -47.71
CA ALA A 97 6.18 -31.12 -47.00
C ALA A 97 5.91 -30.90 -45.49
N MET A 98 6.06 -29.67 -44.96
CA MET A 98 5.81 -29.33 -43.54
C MET A 98 4.53 -28.49 -43.30
N SER A 99 3.64 -28.35 -44.29
CA SER A 99 2.45 -27.49 -44.17
C SER A 99 1.14 -28.20 -43.82
N THR A 100 1.13 -29.54 -43.70
CA THR A 100 -0.09 -30.32 -43.41
C THR A 100 -0.04 -31.14 -42.12
N GLY A 101 1.14 -31.37 -41.53
CA GLY A 101 1.29 -32.05 -40.22
C GLY A 101 1.26 -31.12 -39.00
N ASN A 102 1.53 -29.82 -39.19
CA ASN A 102 1.61 -28.84 -38.10
C ASN A 102 0.27 -28.21 -37.70
N ARG A 103 -0.83 -28.58 -38.37
CA ARG A 103 -2.17 -28.03 -38.08
C ARG A 103 -2.95 -28.85 -37.05
N MET A 104 -2.66 -30.14 -36.90
CA MET A 104 -3.32 -31.03 -35.93
C MET A 104 -2.59 -31.09 -34.58
N MET A 105 -1.26 -30.94 -34.53
CA MET A 105 -0.51 -30.89 -33.26
C MET A 105 -0.54 -29.52 -32.54
N GLY A 106 -1.02 -28.47 -33.22
CA GLY A 106 -1.13 -27.12 -32.66
C GLY A 106 -2.37 -26.92 -31.78
N GLN A 107 -3.48 -27.60 -32.09
CA GLN A 107 -4.73 -27.51 -31.32
C GLN A 107 -4.64 -28.33 -30.03
N ASP A 108 -4.13 -29.56 -30.07
CA ASP A 108 -3.97 -30.40 -28.86
C ASP A 108 -2.96 -29.81 -27.85
N LYS A 109 -1.95 -29.07 -28.33
CA LYS A 109 -1.02 -28.33 -27.45
C LYS A 109 -1.63 -27.04 -26.90
N GLN A 110 -2.53 -26.38 -27.62
CA GLN A 110 -3.28 -25.24 -27.10
C GLN A 110 -4.29 -25.68 -26.06
N ASP A 111 -5.00 -26.80 -26.27
CA ASP A 111 -5.98 -27.33 -25.33
C ASP A 111 -5.31 -27.93 -24.08
N GLN A 112 -4.13 -28.57 -24.20
CA GLN A 112 -3.34 -29.00 -23.03
C GLN A 112 -2.66 -27.85 -22.27
N VAL A 113 -2.34 -26.74 -22.94
CA VAL A 113 -1.88 -25.50 -22.27
C VAL A 113 -3.06 -24.77 -21.62
N LEU A 114 -4.27 -24.84 -22.18
CA LEU A 114 -5.50 -24.29 -21.61
C LEU A 114 -5.95 -25.09 -20.37
N GLU A 115 -5.87 -26.42 -20.38
CA GLU A 115 -6.11 -27.24 -19.18
C GLU A 115 -5.03 -27.06 -18.12
N LYS A 116 -3.75 -26.91 -18.51
CA LYS A 116 -2.67 -26.60 -17.56
C LYS A 116 -2.73 -25.18 -17.01
N SER A 117 -3.23 -24.19 -17.75
CA SER A 117 -3.35 -22.79 -17.29
C SER A 117 -4.61 -22.55 -16.47
N ALA A 118 -5.74 -23.21 -16.79
CA ALA A 118 -6.90 -23.26 -15.90
C ALA A 118 -6.59 -23.97 -14.57
N GLY A 119 -5.66 -24.94 -14.59
CA GLY A 119 -5.10 -25.56 -13.39
C GLY A 119 -3.93 -24.81 -12.73
N ALA A 120 -3.41 -23.73 -13.34
CA ALA A 120 -2.21 -23.01 -12.88
C ALA A 120 -2.44 -21.53 -12.51
N ALA A 121 -3.69 -21.07 -12.41
CA ALA A 121 -4.01 -20.06 -11.40
C ALA A 121 -3.87 -20.76 -10.03
N GLY A 122 -2.63 -20.83 -9.53
CA GLY A 122 -2.29 -21.59 -8.35
C GLY A 122 -3.22 -21.23 -7.20
N ARG A 123 -3.93 -22.22 -6.65
CA ARG A 123 -4.76 -22.06 -5.45
C ARG A 123 -4.03 -21.18 -4.44
N VAL A 124 -4.63 -20.02 -4.12
CA VAL A 124 -4.11 -19.14 -3.07
C VAL A 124 -4.18 -19.92 -1.76
N LYS A 125 -3.04 -20.40 -1.27
CA LYS A 125 -3.01 -21.25 -0.07
C LYS A 125 -3.33 -20.41 1.16
N PRO A 126 -4.12 -20.88 2.13
CA PRO A 126 -4.23 -20.19 3.41
C PRO A 126 -2.85 -19.93 4.02
N PHE A 127 -2.71 -18.85 4.80
CA PHE A 127 -1.47 -18.59 5.53
C PHE A 127 -1.19 -19.73 6.52
N PRO A 128 0.09 -20.08 6.78
CA PRO A 128 0.45 -21.07 7.79
C PRO A 128 -0.19 -20.77 9.16
N GLY A 129 -0.64 -21.83 9.84
CA GLY A 129 -1.30 -21.73 11.16
C GLY A 129 -2.58 -20.88 11.19
N SER A 130 -3.13 -20.53 10.03
CA SER A 130 -4.27 -19.62 9.91
C SER A 130 -5.45 -20.30 9.20
N ARG A 131 -6.66 -19.88 9.55
CA ARG A 131 -7.89 -20.23 8.82
C ARG A 131 -8.77 -19.00 8.62
N LYS A 132 -9.51 -18.97 7.51
CA LYS A 132 -10.60 -18.02 7.31
C LYS A 132 -11.73 -18.33 8.28
N VAL A 133 -12.25 -17.31 8.95
CA VAL A 133 -13.47 -17.37 9.77
C VAL A 133 -14.38 -16.21 9.41
N TYR A 134 -15.66 -16.31 9.74
CA TYR A 134 -16.64 -15.26 9.47
C TYR A 134 -17.36 -14.85 10.75
N ILE A 135 -17.48 -13.54 10.98
CA ILE A 135 -18.35 -12.97 12.00
C ILE A 135 -19.69 -12.68 11.35
N HIS A 136 -20.76 -13.26 11.90
CA HIS A 136 -22.11 -13.01 11.39
C HIS A 136 -22.69 -11.74 11.98
N GLY A 137 -23.28 -10.91 11.11
CA GLY A 137 -24.03 -9.73 11.50
C GLY A 137 -25.48 -10.04 11.91
N SER A 138 -26.32 -9.01 11.89
CA SER A 138 -27.75 -9.07 12.18
C SER A 138 -28.53 -9.98 11.21
N ARG A 139 -27.93 -10.30 10.06
CA ARG A 139 -28.51 -11.13 9.00
C ARG A 139 -27.57 -12.28 8.60
N PRO A 140 -28.10 -13.43 8.17
CA PRO A 140 -27.28 -14.57 7.74
C PRO A 140 -26.38 -14.30 6.54
N ASP A 141 -26.77 -13.36 5.67
CA ASP A 141 -26.01 -12.97 4.48
C ASP A 141 -24.89 -11.97 4.78
N ILE A 142 -24.81 -11.42 5.99
CA ILE A 142 -23.69 -10.59 6.46
C ILE A 142 -22.69 -11.51 7.17
N ALA A 143 -21.67 -11.95 6.42
CA ALA A 143 -20.58 -12.79 6.90
C ALA A 143 -19.24 -12.06 6.70
N VAL A 144 -18.74 -11.43 7.77
CA VAL A 144 -17.55 -10.58 7.72
C VAL A 144 -16.28 -11.40 7.92
N PRO A 145 -15.36 -11.44 6.95
CA PRO A 145 -14.21 -12.31 7.01
C PRO A 145 -13.13 -11.77 7.97
N GLU A 146 -12.59 -12.68 8.76
CA GLU A 146 -11.35 -12.49 9.52
C GLU A 146 -10.44 -13.70 9.31
N ARG A 147 -9.15 -13.50 9.58
CA ARG A 147 -8.17 -14.59 9.66
C ARG A 147 -7.92 -14.92 11.11
N GLU A 148 -8.21 -16.16 11.50
CA GLU A 148 -7.93 -16.67 12.84
C GLU A 148 -6.61 -17.44 12.82
N ILE A 149 -5.67 -17.02 13.68
CA ILE A 149 -4.33 -17.58 13.83
C ILE A 149 -4.33 -18.44 15.09
N ALA A 150 -4.17 -19.74 14.93
CA ALA A 150 -4.09 -20.66 16.05
C ALA A 150 -2.75 -20.50 16.78
N LEU A 151 -2.79 -20.49 18.10
CA LEU A 151 -1.62 -20.37 18.96
C LEU A 151 -1.46 -21.67 19.78
N HIS A 152 -0.21 -22.10 19.96
CA HIS A 152 0.11 -23.24 20.80
C HIS A 152 0.07 -22.83 22.28
N ASP A 153 -0.20 -23.80 23.14
CA ASP A 153 -0.12 -23.63 24.58
C ASP A 153 1.31 -23.33 25.04
N THR A 154 1.41 -22.61 26.15
CA THR A 154 2.70 -22.34 26.81
C THR A 154 2.87 -23.31 27.97
N ASN A 155 3.90 -24.15 27.91
CA ASN A 155 4.27 -25.02 29.03
C ASN A 155 5.09 -24.21 30.05
N THR A 156 4.52 -24.00 31.23
CA THR A 156 5.19 -23.32 32.35
C THR A 156 5.45 -24.32 33.49
N PRO A 157 6.40 -24.05 34.41
CA PRO A 157 6.58 -24.86 35.62
C PRO A 157 5.31 -24.98 36.48
N GLN A 158 4.39 -24.02 36.38
CA GLN A 158 3.12 -23.96 37.11
C GLN A 158 1.96 -24.68 36.40
N GLY A 159 2.16 -25.13 35.16
CA GLY A 159 1.15 -25.80 34.34
C GLY A 159 1.12 -25.34 32.90
N VAL A 160 0.10 -25.80 32.16
CA VAL A 160 -0.13 -25.42 30.77
C VAL A 160 -0.98 -24.15 30.74
N GLU A 161 -0.46 -23.08 30.15
CA GLU A 161 -1.20 -21.84 29.90
C GLU A 161 -1.75 -21.87 28.46
N HIS A 162 -3.08 -21.81 28.34
CA HIS A 162 -3.73 -21.80 27.03
C HIS A 162 -3.62 -20.42 26.36
N ASN A 163 -3.27 -20.40 25.08
CA ASN A 163 -3.27 -19.18 24.27
C ASN A 163 -4.46 -19.17 23.31
N GLU A 164 -5.39 -18.26 23.53
CA GLU A 164 -6.54 -18.10 22.65
C GLU A 164 -6.11 -17.71 21.22
N PRO A 165 -6.77 -18.25 20.17
CA PRO A 165 -6.49 -17.86 18.79
C PRO A 165 -6.65 -16.35 18.58
N LEU A 166 -5.75 -15.76 17.81
CA LEU A 166 -5.82 -14.33 17.48
C LEU A 166 -6.55 -14.13 16.15
N ARG A 167 -7.60 -13.32 16.16
CA ARG A 167 -8.27 -12.89 14.93
C ARG A 167 -7.71 -11.58 14.41
N VAL A 168 -7.42 -11.52 13.12
CA VAL A 168 -6.88 -10.35 12.44
C VAL A 168 -7.70 -10.02 11.18
N TYR A 169 -7.68 -8.74 10.81
CA TYR A 169 -8.28 -8.25 9.57
C TYR A 169 -7.75 -9.02 8.36
N ASP A 170 -8.63 -9.37 7.42
CA ASP A 170 -8.29 -10.16 6.25
C ASP A 170 -8.98 -9.64 4.98
N THR A 171 -8.17 -9.23 4.00
CA THR A 171 -8.57 -8.69 2.69
C THR A 171 -8.51 -9.71 1.57
N SER A 172 -8.04 -10.94 1.84
CA SER A 172 -7.75 -11.93 0.81
C SER A 172 -8.98 -12.51 0.10
N GLY A 173 -10.18 -12.11 0.51
CA GLY A 173 -11.44 -12.61 -0.03
C GLY A 173 -11.64 -14.11 0.21
N PRO A 174 -12.60 -14.74 -0.50
CA PRO A 174 -12.85 -16.18 -0.36
C PRO A 174 -11.71 -17.06 -0.89
N MET A 175 -10.70 -16.48 -1.55
CA MET A 175 -9.58 -17.22 -2.15
C MET A 175 -8.74 -18.01 -1.14
N THR A 176 -8.70 -17.57 0.12
CA THR A 176 -8.00 -18.27 1.22
C THR A 176 -8.93 -19.15 2.06
N ASP A 177 -10.21 -19.25 1.71
CA ASP A 177 -11.16 -20.17 2.33
C ASP A 177 -10.96 -21.58 1.75
N PRO A 178 -10.59 -22.59 2.55
CA PRO A 178 -10.42 -23.97 2.06
C PRO A 178 -11.69 -24.56 1.41
N GLY A 179 -12.88 -24.07 1.80
CA GLY A 179 -14.17 -24.49 1.25
C GLY A 179 -14.52 -23.84 -0.09
N PHE A 180 -13.79 -22.81 -0.51
CA PHE A 180 -14.03 -22.11 -1.77
C PHE A 180 -13.19 -22.70 -2.91
N HIS A 181 -13.85 -22.96 -4.03
CA HIS A 181 -13.20 -23.38 -5.26
C HIS A 181 -13.13 -22.21 -6.22
N ALA A 182 -11.96 -21.59 -6.31
CA ALA A 182 -11.74 -20.47 -7.21
C ALA A 182 -11.83 -20.89 -8.69
N ASP A 183 -12.68 -20.18 -9.44
CA ASP A 183 -12.74 -20.21 -10.89
C ASP A 183 -12.78 -18.77 -11.39
N ILE A 184 -11.64 -18.30 -11.91
CA ILE A 184 -11.51 -16.92 -12.37
C ILE A 184 -12.44 -16.58 -13.53
N ARG A 185 -12.95 -17.58 -14.25
CA ARG A 185 -13.87 -17.41 -15.39
C ARG A 185 -15.32 -17.28 -14.91
N ALA A 186 -15.63 -17.83 -13.73
CA ALA A 186 -16.92 -17.69 -13.06
C ALA A 186 -16.99 -16.42 -12.19
N GLY A 187 -15.84 -15.92 -11.71
CA GLY A 187 -15.75 -14.76 -10.84
C GLY A 187 -16.05 -15.08 -9.38
N LEU A 188 -15.96 -14.05 -8.54
CA LEU A 188 -16.30 -14.16 -7.12
C LEU A 188 -17.83 -14.16 -6.91
N PRO A 189 -18.31 -14.73 -5.79
CA PRO A 189 -19.71 -14.61 -5.40
C PRO A 189 -20.13 -13.14 -5.24
N ALA A 190 -21.20 -12.76 -5.91
CA ALA A 190 -21.76 -11.41 -5.89
C ALA A 190 -22.56 -11.13 -4.59
N LEU A 191 -21.86 -11.10 -3.46
CA LEU A 191 -22.40 -11.08 -2.09
C LEU A 191 -23.41 -9.94 -1.84
N ARG A 192 -23.19 -8.75 -2.43
CA ARG A 192 -24.02 -7.56 -2.19
C ARG A 192 -25.27 -7.48 -3.05
N THR A 193 -25.43 -8.35 -4.06
CA THR A 193 -26.54 -8.26 -5.04
C THR A 193 -27.90 -8.14 -4.37
N ARG A 194 -28.15 -8.94 -3.33
CA ARG A 194 -29.41 -8.90 -2.58
C ARG A 194 -29.59 -7.57 -1.84
N TRP A 195 -28.55 -7.07 -1.18
CA TRP A 195 -28.57 -5.81 -0.42
C TRP A 195 -28.83 -4.60 -1.29
N ILE A 196 -28.36 -4.64 -2.54
CA ILE A 196 -28.55 -3.58 -3.54
C ILE A 196 -29.98 -3.63 -4.08
N THR A 197 -30.45 -4.82 -4.47
CA THR A 197 -31.78 -4.97 -5.10
C THR A 197 -32.95 -4.78 -4.13
N GLU A 198 -32.81 -5.17 -2.86
CA GLU A 198 -33.90 -5.08 -1.87
C GLU A 198 -34.25 -3.64 -1.43
N ARG A 199 -33.42 -2.65 -1.74
CA ARG A 199 -33.72 -1.22 -1.48
C ARG A 199 -34.70 -0.61 -2.47
N GLU A 200 -34.93 -1.28 -3.59
CA GLU A 200 -35.85 -0.86 -4.65
C GLU A 200 -35.60 0.55 -5.21
N ASP A 201 -34.36 1.03 -5.16
CA ASP A 201 -33.92 2.34 -5.69
C ASP A 201 -33.03 2.24 -6.93
N VAL A 202 -32.67 1.03 -7.35
CA VAL A 202 -31.95 0.74 -8.60
C VAL A 202 -32.85 0.15 -9.69
N GLU A 203 -32.46 0.32 -10.95
CA GLU A 203 -33.07 -0.32 -12.11
C GLU A 203 -31.99 -0.87 -13.06
N ALA A 204 -32.28 -2.01 -13.68
CA ALA A 204 -31.46 -2.55 -14.76
C ALA A 204 -31.77 -1.81 -16.07
N TYR A 205 -30.74 -1.41 -16.82
CA TYR A 205 -30.90 -0.72 -18.10
C TYR A 205 -29.92 -1.26 -19.15
N GLN A 206 -30.09 -0.86 -20.41
CA GLN A 206 -29.33 -1.48 -21.51
C GLN A 206 -27.80 -1.35 -21.38
N GLY A 207 -27.32 -0.33 -20.67
CA GLY A 207 -25.89 -0.03 -20.59
C GLY A 207 -25.31 0.47 -21.92
N ARG A 208 -24.03 0.82 -21.86
CA ARG A 208 -23.20 1.21 -22.98
C ARG A 208 -22.70 -0.04 -23.71
N THR A 209 -22.61 0.05 -25.04
CA THR A 209 -21.94 -1.00 -25.83
C THR A 209 -20.43 -0.75 -25.85
N VAL A 210 -19.65 -1.79 -25.58
CA VAL A 210 -18.18 -1.75 -25.67
C VAL A 210 -17.74 -1.49 -27.11
N LYS A 211 -16.93 -0.45 -27.30
CA LYS A 211 -16.38 0.00 -28.57
C LYS A 211 -14.93 -0.48 -28.73
N PRO A 212 -14.37 -0.54 -29.95
CA PRO A 212 -12.97 -0.91 -30.16
C PRO A 212 -11.97 -0.05 -29.37
N GLU A 213 -12.20 1.26 -29.33
CA GLU A 213 -11.34 2.24 -28.66
C GLU A 213 -11.22 2.03 -27.14
N ASP A 214 -12.20 1.36 -26.51
CA ASP A 214 -12.16 1.01 -25.08
C ASP A 214 -11.01 0.05 -24.74
N ASN A 215 -10.53 -0.67 -25.76
CA ASN A 215 -9.43 -1.61 -25.68
C ASN A 215 -8.20 -1.09 -26.45
N GLY A 216 -8.09 0.23 -26.67
CA GLY A 216 -6.94 0.84 -27.34
C GLY A 216 -6.81 0.45 -28.82
N LEU A 217 -7.93 0.08 -29.47
CA LEU A 217 -7.96 -0.29 -30.89
C LEU A 217 -8.52 0.87 -31.73
N LYS A 218 -7.94 1.07 -32.91
CA LYS A 218 -8.49 2.02 -33.89
C LYS A 218 -9.89 1.59 -34.35
N PRO A 219 -10.76 2.53 -34.78
CA PRO A 219 -12.05 2.18 -35.39
C PRO A 219 -11.88 1.18 -36.54
N GLY A 220 -12.62 0.07 -36.48
CA GLY A 220 -12.50 -1.05 -37.45
C GLY A 220 -11.32 -2.00 -37.22
N GLY A 221 -10.51 -1.77 -36.19
CA GLY A 221 -9.43 -2.65 -35.76
C GLY A 221 -9.96 -4.01 -35.29
N LYS A 222 -9.30 -5.09 -35.69
CA LYS A 222 -9.61 -6.43 -35.17
C LYS A 222 -9.12 -6.53 -33.73
N ARG A 223 -9.95 -7.12 -32.88
CA ARG A 223 -9.59 -7.47 -31.51
C ARG A 223 -8.30 -8.28 -31.49
N THR A 224 -7.38 -7.88 -30.63
CA THR A 224 -6.38 -8.78 -30.06
C THR A 224 -7.14 -9.98 -29.49
N GLY A 225 -6.58 -11.19 -29.55
CA GLY A 225 -7.28 -12.41 -29.12
C GLY A 225 -7.65 -12.50 -27.63
N ALA A 226 -7.66 -11.37 -26.90
CA ALA A 226 -8.10 -11.24 -25.53
C ALA A 226 -9.55 -11.69 -25.37
N GLU A 227 -9.74 -12.66 -24.50
CA GLU A 227 -11.05 -13.21 -24.23
C GLU A 227 -11.90 -12.21 -23.44
N LYS A 228 -13.15 -12.01 -23.87
CA LYS A 228 -14.14 -11.33 -23.03
C LYS A 228 -14.39 -12.16 -21.79
N TYR A 229 -14.57 -11.50 -20.65
CA TYR A 229 -14.99 -12.19 -19.45
C TYR A 229 -16.29 -12.98 -19.69
N PRO A 230 -16.27 -14.32 -19.57
CA PRO A 230 -17.40 -15.16 -19.96
C PRO A 230 -18.50 -15.18 -18.88
N GLY A 231 -18.18 -14.82 -17.64
CA GLY A 231 -19.10 -14.80 -16.51
C GLY A 231 -20.03 -13.59 -16.45
N LEU A 232 -19.90 -12.62 -17.37
CA LEU A 232 -20.73 -11.41 -17.36
C LEU A 232 -22.20 -11.77 -17.60
N ARG A 233 -23.03 -11.60 -16.56
CA ARG A 233 -24.46 -11.93 -16.60
C ARG A 233 -25.29 -10.70 -16.27
N GLY A 234 -26.29 -10.43 -17.11
CA GLY A 234 -27.28 -9.40 -16.85
C GLY A 234 -26.94 -8.03 -17.42
N LYS A 235 -27.79 -7.06 -17.08
CA LYS A 235 -27.70 -5.66 -17.46
C LYS A 235 -27.11 -4.86 -16.30
N PRO A 236 -26.31 -3.81 -16.55
CA PRO A 236 -25.83 -2.94 -15.48
C PRO A 236 -27.01 -2.29 -14.76
N LEU A 237 -26.80 -2.03 -13.47
CA LEU A 237 -27.72 -1.30 -12.61
C LEU A 237 -27.35 0.18 -12.60
N ARG A 238 -28.36 1.02 -12.40
CA ARG A 238 -28.23 2.45 -12.09
C ARG A 238 -29.32 2.85 -11.10
N ALA A 239 -29.15 3.97 -10.41
CA ALA A 239 -30.23 4.59 -9.64
C ALA A 239 -31.46 4.86 -10.51
N LYS A 240 -32.66 4.58 -9.98
CA LYS A 240 -33.94 5.01 -10.56
C LYS A 240 -33.96 6.54 -10.69
N ALA A 241 -34.73 7.05 -11.65
CA ALA A 241 -34.87 8.48 -11.86
C ALA A 241 -35.26 9.21 -10.55
N GLY A 242 -34.49 10.26 -10.20
CA GLY A 242 -34.69 11.06 -8.99
C GLY A 242 -34.23 10.40 -7.67
N ARG A 243 -33.56 9.24 -7.72
CA ARG A 243 -32.97 8.58 -6.55
C ARG A 243 -31.45 8.78 -6.51
N CYS A 244 -30.89 8.71 -5.31
CA CYS A 244 -29.46 8.67 -5.03
C CYS A 244 -29.18 7.37 -4.28
N VAL A 245 -28.14 6.64 -4.69
CA VAL A 245 -27.85 5.29 -4.16
C VAL A 245 -26.56 5.25 -3.35
N THR A 246 -26.02 6.41 -2.98
CA THR A 246 -24.71 6.48 -2.34
C THR A 246 -24.78 6.13 -0.85
N GLN A 247 -23.70 5.57 -0.30
CA GLN A 247 -23.64 5.34 1.16
C GLN A 247 -23.77 6.66 1.95
N MET A 248 -23.22 7.76 1.45
CA MET A 248 -23.38 9.08 2.08
C MET A 248 -24.85 9.52 2.11
N HIS A 249 -25.60 9.29 1.03
CA HIS A 249 -27.03 9.61 0.97
C HIS A 249 -27.81 8.86 2.05
N TYR A 250 -27.67 7.53 2.10
CA TYR A 250 -28.34 6.72 3.12
C TYR A 250 -27.94 7.15 4.55
N ALA A 251 -26.65 7.40 4.76
CA ALA A 251 -26.14 7.83 6.05
C ALA A 251 -26.79 9.14 6.51
N ARG A 252 -26.91 10.13 5.62
CA ARG A 252 -27.56 11.43 5.92
C ARG A 252 -29.06 11.31 6.17
N GLN A 253 -29.72 10.31 5.60
CA GLN A 253 -31.12 9.96 5.88
C GLN A 253 -31.31 9.20 7.20
N GLY A 254 -30.22 8.89 7.93
CA GLY A 254 -30.28 8.11 9.17
C GLY A 254 -30.43 6.61 8.94
N ILE A 255 -30.14 6.12 7.73
CA ILE A 255 -30.28 4.71 7.35
C ILE A 255 -28.93 4.02 7.54
N ILE A 256 -28.93 2.88 8.25
CA ILE A 256 -27.77 1.97 8.34
C ILE A 256 -27.96 0.87 7.29
N THR A 257 -27.04 0.80 6.35
CA THR A 257 -27.07 -0.18 5.25
C THR A 257 -26.36 -1.48 5.66
N PRO A 258 -26.63 -2.62 5.00
CA PRO A 258 -25.85 -3.84 5.19
C PRO A 258 -24.33 -3.64 5.00
N GLU A 259 -23.90 -2.77 4.08
CA GLU A 259 -22.48 -2.43 3.92
C GLU A 259 -21.91 -1.69 5.13
N MET A 260 -22.67 -0.75 5.71
CA MET A 260 -22.25 -0.04 6.93
C MET A 260 -22.11 -1.01 8.10
N GLU A 261 -23.06 -1.94 8.28
CA GLU A 261 -22.97 -2.97 9.31
C GLU A 261 -21.78 -3.90 9.07
N PHE A 262 -21.60 -4.38 7.84
CA PHE A 262 -20.47 -5.23 7.46
C PHE A 262 -19.13 -4.56 7.83
N ALA A 263 -18.96 -3.30 7.44
CA ALA A 263 -17.73 -2.57 7.73
C ALA A 263 -17.58 -2.24 9.22
N ALA A 264 -18.67 -1.98 9.95
CA ALA A 264 -18.64 -1.76 11.39
C ALA A 264 -18.14 -3.00 12.16
N ILE A 265 -18.65 -4.18 11.83
CA ILE A 265 -18.18 -5.46 12.39
C ILE A 265 -16.70 -5.66 12.06
N ARG A 266 -16.29 -5.37 10.82
CA ARG A 266 -14.91 -5.52 10.35
C ARG A 266 -13.93 -4.65 11.15
N GLU A 267 -14.32 -3.41 11.43
CA GLU A 267 -13.54 -2.47 12.24
C GLU A 267 -13.68 -2.72 13.76
N GLY A 268 -14.73 -3.42 14.19
CA GLY A 268 -15.04 -3.67 15.60
C GLY A 268 -15.63 -2.45 16.31
N VAL A 269 -16.51 -1.73 15.60
CA VAL A 269 -17.19 -0.52 16.08
C VAL A 269 -18.70 -0.63 15.88
N GLU A 270 -19.46 0.30 16.45
CA GLU A 270 -20.92 0.35 16.28
C GLU A 270 -21.32 0.83 14.87
N PRO A 271 -22.33 0.20 14.21
CA PRO A 271 -22.82 0.64 12.90
C PRO A 271 -23.31 2.10 12.87
N GLU A 272 -23.84 2.60 13.98
CA GLU A 272 -24.26 4.00 14.09
C GLU A 272 -23.07 4.97 14.04
N PHE A 273 -21.91 4.59 14.59
CA PHE A 273 -20.69 5.40 14.47
C PHE A 273 -20.23 5.48 13.01
N VAL A 274 -20.25 4.35 12.30
CA VAL A 274 -19.97 4.31 10.85
C VAL A 274 -20.89 5.24 10.07
N ARG A 275 -22.20 5.16 10.32
CA ARG A 275 -23.19 6.03 9.67
C ARG A 275 -22.90 7.51 9.92
N GLN A 276 -22.54 7.89 11.15
CA GLN A 276 -22.22 9.28 11.50
C GLN A 276 -20.97 9.79 10.75
N GLU A 277 -19.92 8.97 10.68
CA GLU A 277 -18.69 9.33 9.95
C GLU A 277 -18.96 9.50 8.45
N LEU A 278 -19.74 8.59 7.84
CA LEU A 278 -20.16 8.71 6.43
C LEU A 278 -21.05 9.93 6.18
N ALA A 279 -22.02 10.20 7.05
CA ALA A 279 -22.95 11.33 6.89
C ALA A 279 -22.22 12.69 6.95
N SER A 280 -21.19 12.77 7.80
CA SER A 280 -20.33 13.94 7.97
C SER A 280 -19.26 14.08 6.88
N GLY A 281 -19.05 13.03 6.07
CA GLY A 281 -18.03 13.01 5.03
C GLY A 281 -16.60 12.75 5.53
N ARG A 282 -16.41 12.40 6.81
CA ARG A 282 -15.11 12.04 7.42
C ARG A 282 -14.68 10.59 7.16
N ALA A 283 -15.58 9.81 6.58
CA ALA A 283 -15.31 8.49 6.05
C ALA A 283 -16.00 8.31 4.71
N ILE A 284 -15.48 7.37 3.91
CA ILE A 284 -16.16 6.84 2.74
C ILE A 284 -16.22 5.32 2.81
N LEU A 285 -17.15 4.76 2.05
CA LEU A 285 -17.35 3.33 1.84
C LEU A 285 -17.52 3.13 0.31
N PRO A 286 -16.40 2.99 -0.44
CA PRO A 286 -16.43 2.85 -1.89
C PRO A 286 -17.05 1.50 -2.25
N SER A 287 -18.21 1.53 -2.91
CA SER A 287 -19.08 0.36 -3.02
C SER A 287 -20.07 0.51 -4.16
N ASN A 288 -19.55 0.58 -5.38
CA ASN A 288 -20.37 0.71 -6.58
C ASN A 288 -21.42 -0.41 -6.63
N ILE A 289 -22.65 -0.07 -7.01
CA ILE A 289 -23.77 -1.02 -7.12
C ILE A 289 -23.54 -2.11 -8.19
N ASN A 290 -22.61 -1.89 -9.12
CA ASN A 290 -22.19 -2.85 -10.14
C ASN A 290 -20.92 -3.63 -9.74
N HIS A 291 -20.45 -3.51 -8.49
CA HIS A 291 -19.39 -4.35 -7.91
C HIS A 291 -19.93 -5.17 -6.72
N PRO A 292 -20.89 -6.07 -6.95
CA PRO A 292 -21.47 -6.82 -5.85
C PRO A 292 -20.52 -7.86 -5.23
N GLU A 293 -19.38 -8.14 -5.87
CA GLU A 293 -18.34 -9.05 -5.38
C GLU A 293 -17.48 -8.45 -4.26
N SER A 294 -17.41 -7.12 -4.16
CA SER A 294 -16.58 -6.43 -3.17
C SER A 294 -17.06 -6.69 -1.75
N GLU A 295 -16.17 -7.06 -0.84
CA GLU A 295 -16.40 -7.07 0.60
C GLU A 295 -16.28 -5.63 1.16
N PRO A 296 -17.35 -5.04 1.71
CA PRO A 296 -17.34 -3.65 2.16
C PRO A 296 -16.20 -3.29 3.13
N MET A 297 -15.68 -2.07 2.99
CA MET A 297 -14.69 -1.51 3.91
C MET A 297 -14.77 0.01 3.99
N LEU A 298 -14.38 0.54 5.15
CA LEU A 298 -14.34 1.98 5.42
C LEU A 298 -12.96 2.56 5.18
N ILE A 299 -12.94 3.80 4.71
CA ILE A 299 -11.74 4.63 4.64
C ILE A 299 -12.04 5.92 5.40
N GLY A 300 -11.38 6.12 6.54
CA GLY A 300 -11.51 7.31 7.38
C GLY A 300 -10.56 7.29 8.56
N ARG A 301 -10.26 8.45 9.14
CA ARG A 301 -9.20 8.62 10.16
C ARG A 301 -9.44 7.83 11.45
N HIS A 302 -10.70 7.64 11.82
CA HIS A 302 -11.10 6.95 13.06
C HIS A 302 -11.07 5.42 12.98
N PHE A 303 -10.84 4.87 11.79
CA PHE A 303 -10.78 3.43 11.53
C PHE A 303 -9.32 2.98 11.36
N HIS A 304 -9.10 1.68 11.10
CA HIS A 304 -7.80 1.18 10.69
C HIS A 304 -7.27 1.94 9.46
N VAL A 305 -5.98 2.27 9.46
CA VAL A 305 -5.34 2.87 8.27
C VAL A 305 -5.32 1.83 7.15
N LYS A 306 -5.87 2.20 5.99
CA LYS A 306 -5.98 1.31 4.82
C LYS A 306 -4.79 1.49 3.89
N ILE A 307 -4.50 0.49 3.07
CA ILE A 307 -3.47 0.58 2.04
C ILE A 307 -4.04 0.26 0.65
N ASN A 308 -3.49 0.89 -0.36
CA ASN A 308 -3.82 0.61 -1.76
C ASN A 308 -2.61 0.05 -2.51
N ALA A 309 -2.83 -0.96 -3.35
CA ALA A 309 -1.87 -1.45 -4.32
C ALA A 309 -2.24 -1.03 -5.74
N ASN A 310 -1.29 -0.49 -6.49
CA ASN A 310 -1.45 -0.18 -7.91
C ASN A 310 -1.04 -1.39 -8.74
N ILE A 311 -1.91 -1.82 -9.64
CA ILE A 311 -1.61 -2.82 -10.67
C ILE A 311 -1.92 -2.21 -12.05
N GLY A 312 -1.74 -2.98 -13.10
CA GLY A 312 -2.13 -2.57 -14.44
C GLY A 312 -1.15 -3.01 -15.50
N ASN A 313 -1.71 -3.28 -16.67
CA ASN A 313 -0.96 -3.56 -17.88
C ASN A 313 -0.28 -2.30 -18.42
N SER A 314 0.81 -2.50 -19.16
CA SER A 314 1.49 -1.43 -19.90
C SER A 314 1.56 -1.77 -21.39
N ALA A 315 1.88 -0.79 -22.23
CA ALA A 315 2.10 -1.02 -23.67
C ALA A 315 3.20 -2.03 -23.99
N VAL A 316 4.07 -2.38 -23.02
CA VAL A 316 5.26 -3.22 -23.21
C VAL A 316 5.12 -4.63 -22.61
N SER A 317 4.22 -4.87 -21.65
CA SER A 317 4.05 -6.19 -21.02
C SER A 317 2.82 -6.29 -20.10
N SER A 318 2.02 -7.34 -20.28
CA SER A 318 1.32 -8.19 -19.28
C SER A 318 0.07 -8.84 -19.91
N SER A 319 -0.33 -10.03 -19.46
CA SER A 319 -1.59 -10.68 -19.86
C SER A 319 -2.71 -10.42 -18.86
N ILE A 320 -3.96 -10.71 -19.24
CA ILE A 320 -5.13 -10.59 -18.36
C ILE A 320 -4.96 -11.46 -17.10
N GLU A 321 -4.49 -12.69 -17.28
CA GLU A 321 -4.26 -13.65 -16.20
C GLU A 321 -3.22 -13.13 -15.21
N GLU A 322 -2.14 -12.53 -15.71
CA GLU A 322 -1.11 -11.93 -14.86
C GLU A 322 -1.64 -10.76 -14.03
N GLU A 323 -2.52 -9.91 -14.59
CA GLU A 323 -3.12 -8.79 -13.86
C GLU A 323 -4.11 -9.26 -12.78
N VAL A 324 -4.94 -10.28 -13.08
CA VAL A 324 -5.82 -10.91 -12.08
C VAL A 324 -4.97 -11.57 -10.97
N GLU A 325 -3.85 -12.19 -11.33
CA GLU A 325 -2.95 -12.81 -10.37
C GLU A 325 -2.24 -11.76 -9.50
N LYS A 326 -1.78 -10.63 -10.07
CA LYS A 326 -1.20 -9.51 -9.31
C LYS A 326 -2.22 -8.92 -8.32
N MET A 327 -3.47 -8.72 -8.75
CA MET A 327 -4.56 -8.29 -7.87
C MET A 327 -4.73 -9.28 -6.71
N THR A 328 -4.89 -10.57 -7.03
CA THR A 328 -5.07 -11.65 -6.05
C THR A 328 -3.89 -11.73 -5.08
N TRP A 329 -2.67 -11.51 -5.58
CA TRP A 329 -1.45 -11.48 -4.80
C TRP A 329 -1.39 -10.27 -3.86
N ALA A 330 -1.76 -9.07 -4.33
CA ALA A 330 -1.80 -7.88 -3.50
C ALA A 330 -2.81 -8.01 -2.35
N VAL A 331 -4.04 -8.45 -2.65
CA VAL A 331 -5.09 -8.60 -1.61
C VAL A 331 -4.77 -9.73 -0.62
N ARG A 332 -4.09 -10.79 -1.06
CA ARG A 332 -3.54 -11.83 -0.17
C ARG A 332 -2.66 -11.24 0.91
N TRP A 333 -1.72 -10.37 0.52
CA TRP A 333 -0.72 -9.81 1.44
C TRP A 333 -1.24 -8.65 2.30
N GLY A 334 -2.48 -8.21 2.07
CA GLY A 334 -3.16 -7.25 2.94
C GLY A 334 -3.62 -5.98 2.27
N SER A 335 -3.52 -5.87 0.93
CA SER A 335 -4.02 -4.67 0.22
C SER A 335 -5.51 -4.48 0.47
N ASP A 336 -5.89 -3.31 0.99
CA ASP A 336 -7.27 -2.99 1.32
C ASP A 336 -8.02 -2.54 0.07
N THR A 337 -7.39 -1.79 -0.83
CA THR A 337 -7.95 -1.50 -2.16
C THR A 337 -6.94 -1.80 -3.24
N VAL A 338 -7.40 -1.88 -4.49
CA VAL A 338 -6.51 -2.03 -5.65
C VAL A 338 -6.89 -0.99 -6.71
N MET A 339 -5.89 -0.34 -7.31
CA MET A 339 -6.13 0.53 -8.47
C MET A 339 -5.65 -0.15 -9.75
N ASP A 340 -6.53 -0.22 -10.75
CA ASP A 340 -6.16 -0.56 -12.11
C ASP A 340 -5.68 0.68 -12.86
N LEU A 341 -4.36 0.79 -13.01
CA LEU A 341 -3.69 1.85 -13.76
C LEU A 341 -3.28 1.39 -15.17
N SER A 342 -3.95 0.36 -15.70
CA SER A 342 -3.68 -0.20 -17.03
C SER A 342 -3.71 0.86 -18.12
N THR A 343 -2.72 0.78 -19.02
CA THR A 343 -2.62 1.62 -20.23
C THR A 343 -2.30 0.79 -21.46
N GLY A 344 -2.49 1.37 -22.65
CA GLY A 344 -2.37 0.65 -23.92
C GLY A 344 -3.60 -0.17 -24.30
N LYS A 345 -3.41 -1.45 -24.66
CA LYS A 345 -4.45 -2.30 -25.25
C LYS A 345 -5.24 -3.07 -24.20
N ASP A 346 -6.47 -3.43 -24.57
CA ASP A 346 -7.35 -4.31 -23.81
C ASP A 346 -7.74 -3.80 -22.40
N ILE A 347 -7.57 -2.49 -22.14
CA ILE A 347 -7.85 -1.86 -20.84
C ILE A 347 -9.24 -2.23 -20.29
N HIS A 348 -10.29 -2.04 -21.09
CA HIS A 348 -11.65 -2.39 -20.69
C HIS A 348 -11.80 -3.87 -20.34
N THR A 349 -11.24 -4.74 -21.19
CA THR A 349 -11.37 -6.18 -21.03
C THR A 349 -10.61 -6.65 -19.79
N THR A 350 -9.35 -6.25 -19.62
CA THR A 350 -8.54 -6.56 -18.42
C THR A 350 -9.24 -6.11 -17.15
N ARG A 351 -9.77 -4.88 -17.11
CA ARG A 351 -10.48 -4.36 -15.94
C ARG A 351 -11.74 -5.17 -15.59
N GLU A 352 -12.47 -5.66 -16.60
CA GLU A 352 -13.63 -6.52 -16.37
C GLU A 352 -13.22 -7.80 -15.62
N TRP A 353 -12.11 -8.43 -16.05
CA TRP A 353 -11.57 -9.61 -15.36
C TRP A 353 -11.11 -9.29 -13.93
N ILE A 354 -10.50 -8.13 -13.71
CA ILE A 354 -10.06 -7.69 -12.38
C ILE A 354 -11.26 -7.49 -11.45
N ILE A 355 -12.25 -6.68 -11.84
CA ILE A 355 -13.40 -6.34 -10.98
C ILE A 355 -14.17 -7.61 -10.60
N ARG A 356 -14.51 -8.47 -11.58
CA ARG A 356 -15.28 -9.71 -11.32
C ARG A 356 -14.55 -10.70 -10.43
N ASN A 357 -13.25 -10.55 -10.25
CA ASN A 357 -12.42 -11.40 -9.39
C ASN A 357 -11.92 -10.69 -8.13
N SER A 358 -12.28 -9.42 -7.90
CA SER A 358 -11.77 -8.63 -6.78
C SER A 358 -12.70 -8.72 -5.57
N PRO A 359 -12.20 -9.13 -4.38
CA PRO A 359 -12.96 -9.04 -3.15
C PRO A 359 -12.86 -7.65 -2.51
N VAL A 360 -12.06 -6.74 -3.08
CA VAL A 360 -11.80 -5.40 -2.54
C VAL A 360 -12.21 -4.30 -3.50
N PRO A 361 -12.44 -3.06 -3.04
CA PRO A 361 -12.75 -1.94 -3.92
C PRO A 361 -11.67 -1.71 -5.00
N ILE A 362 -12.12 -1.49 -6.23
CA ILE A 362 -11.29 -1.17 -7.39
C ILE A 362 -11.36 0.32 -7.70
N GLY A 363 -10.19 0.96 -7.77
CA GLY A 363 -10.04 2.34 -8.25
C GLY A 363 -9.46 2.42 -9.65
N THR A 364 -9.69 3.54 -10.33
CA THR A 364 -9.06 3.84 -11.61
C THR A 364 -8.73 5.33 -11.74
N VAL A 365 -7.94 5.66 -12.77
CA VAL A 365 -7.81 7.03 -13.29
C VAL A 365 -8.52 7.08 -14.65
N PRO A 366 -9.80 7.50 -14.75
CA PRO A 366 -10.55 7.46 -16.01
C PRO A 366 -9.86 8.19 -17.17
N LEU A 367 -9.06 9.21 -16.85
CA LEU A 367 -8.30 9.99 -17.82
C LEU A 367 -7.30 9.14 -18.61
N TYR A 368 -6.75 8.07 -18.04
CA TYR A 368 -5.80 7.21 -18.74
C TYR A 368 -6.46 6.48 -19.90
N GLN A 369 -7.63 5.89 -19.68
CA GLN A 369 -8.38 5.24 -20.76
C GLN A 369 -8.91 6.27 -21.77
N ALA A 370 -9.38 7.44 -21.29
CA ALA A 370 -9.81 8.51 -22.18
C ALA A 370 -8.69 8.97 -23.14
N LEU A 371 -7.46 9.07 -22.63
CA LEU A 371 -6.29 9.42 -23.43
C LEU A 371 -5.97 8.36 -24.50
N GLU A 372 -6.11 7.08 -24.16
CA GLU A 372 -5.90 5.97 -25.12
C GLU A 372 -6.96 5.97 -26.23
N LYS A 373 -8.21 6.34 -25.93
CA LYS A 373 -9.28 6.49 -26.94
C LYS A 373 -8.97 7.57 -27.98
N VAL A 374 -8.11 8.53 -27.63
CA VAL A 374 -7.61 9.58 -28.54
C VAL A 374 -6.15 9.37 -28.95
N ASN A 375 -5.66 8.13 -28.90
CA ASN A 375 -4.31 7.75 -29.33
C ASN A 375 -3.16 8.50 -28.63
N GLY A 376 -3.34 8.93 -27.38
CA GLY A 376 -2.29 9.63 -26.64
C GLY A 376 -2.28 11.15 -26.85
N GLU A 377 -3.16 11.70 -27.67
CA GLU A 377 -3.22 13.13 -27.98
C GLU A 377 -4.02 13.86 -26.90
N ALA A 378 -3.33 14.50 -25.96
CA ALA A 378 -3.97 15.17 -24.83
C ALA A 378 -4.95 16.25 -25.30
N GLU A 379 -4.58 17.02 -26.33
CA GLU A 379 -5.40 18.06 -26.95
C GLU A 379 -6.67 17.55 -27.64
N ALA A 380 -6.77 16.25 -27.94
CA ALA A 380 -7.97 15.67 -28.54
C ALA A 380 -9.02 15.25 -27.49
N LEU A 381 -8.70 15.36 -26.19
CA LEU A 381 -9.64 15.08 -25.12
C LEU A 381 -10.81 16.08 -25.12
N THR A 382 -12.02 15.55 -24.92
CA THR A 382 -13.27 16.32 -24.84
C THR A 382 -14.08 15.84 -23.64
N TRP A 383 -14.97 16.70 -23.14
CA TRP A 383 -15.91 16.34 -22.09
C TRP A 383 -16.77 15.12 -22.48
N GLU A 384 -17.27 15.06 -23.71
CA GLU A 384 -18.14 13.99 -24.18
C GLU A 384 -17.46 12.61 -24.13
N LEU A 385 -16.18 12.57 -24.52
CA LEU A 385 -15.37 11.35 -24.48
C LEU A 385 -15.05 10.94 -23.04
N TYR A 386 -14.73 11.90 -22.18
CA TYR A 386 -14.47 11.63 -20.77
C TYR A 386 -15.75 11.13 -20.06
N ARG A 387 -16.89 11.77 -20.32
CA ARG A 387 -18.22 11.35 -19.85
C ARG A 387 -18.57 9.93 -20.28
N ASP A 388 -18.31 9.56 -21.53
CA ASP A 388 -18.50 8.19 -22.03
C ASP A 388 -17.64 7.20 -21.23
N THR A 389 -16.40 7.58 -20.90
CA THR A 389 -15.45 6.77 -20.13
C THR A 389 -15.87 6.60 -18.66
N LEU A 390 -16.39 7.66 -18.02
CA LEU A 390 -16.93 7.56 -16.66
C LEU A 390 -18.11 6.58 -16.59
N ILE A 391 -19.04 6.68 -17.54
CA ILE A 391 -20.22 5.81 -17.59
C ILE A 391 -19.78 4.35 -17.84
N GLU A 392 -18.86 4.13 -18.78
CA GLU A 392 -18.31 2.80 -19.05
C GLU A 392 -17.75 2.15 -17.77
N GLN A 393 -16.89 2.85 -17.04
CA GLN A 393 -16.24 2.29 -15.87
C GLN A 393 -17.20 2.13 -14.69
N ALA A 394 -18.17 3.03 -14.54
CA ALA A 394 -19.20 2.92 -13.51
C ALA A 394 -20.15 1.73 -13.76
N GLU A 395 -20.46 1.42 -15.02
CA GLU A 395 -21.22 0.22 -15.41
C GLU A 395 -20.47 -1.07 -15.13
N GLN A 396 -19.12 -1.07 -15.25
CA GLN A 396 -18.30 -2.25 -14.92
C GLN A 396 -18.23 -2.54 -13.42
N GLY A 397 -18.36 -1.50 -12.57
CA GLY A 397 -18.22 -1.63 -11.12
C GLY A 397 -16.94 -1.03 -10.54
N VAL A 398 -16.35 -0.01 -11.16
CA VAL A 398 -15.27 0.74 -10.49
C VAL A 398 -15.84 1.49 -9.29
N ASP A 399 -15.23 1.35 -8.11
CA ASP A 399 -15.75 1.88 -6.84
C ASP A 399 -15.34 3.32 -6.56
N TYR A 400 -14.19 3.74 -7.08
CA TYR A 400 -13.76 5.13 -6.97
C TYR A 400 -12.93 5.59 -8.16
N PHE A 401 -13.04 6.89 -8.47
CA PHE A 401 -12.30 7.52 -9.56
C PHE A 401 -11.33 8.56 -9.04
N THR A 402 -10.07 8.46 -9.47
CA THR A 402 -9.09 9.53 -9.34
C THR A 402 -9.31 10.58 -10.42
N ILE A 403 -9.82 11.75 -10.03
CA ILE A 403 -10.20 12.84 -10.95
C ILE A 403 -9.38 14.09 -10.61
N HIS A 404 -8.58 14.53 -11.58
CA HIS A 404 -7.64 15.65 -11.45
C HIS A 404 -8.31 17.00 -11.76
N ALA A 405 -9.45 17.27 -11.12
CA ALA A 405 -10.22 18.50 -11.31
C ALA A 405 -9.61 19.71 -10.58
N GLY A 406 -8.60 19.50 -9.73
CA GLY A 406 -7.86 20.57 -9.05
C GLY A 406 -6.76 21.24 -9.89
N VAL A 407 -6.40 20.66 -11.04
CA VAL A 407 -5.34 21.18 -11.92
C VAL A 407 -5.90 22.30 -12.79
N LEU A 408 -5.88 23.53 -12.28
CA LEU A 408 -6.46 24.67 -12.99
C LEU A 408 -5.42 25.37 -13.87
N LEU A 409 -5.87 25.97 -14.98
CA LEU A 409 -5.01 26.64 -15.97
C LEU A 409 -4.10 27.68 -15.29
N ARG A 410 -4.67 28.44 -14.33
CA ARG A 410 -3.94 29.47 -13.57
C ARG A 410 -2.87 28.91 -12.62
N TYR A 411 -2.88 27.62 -12.29
CA TYR A 411 -1.88 27.00 -11.42
C TYR A 411 -0.68 26.43 -12.18
N ILE A 412 -0.83 26.15 -13.47
CA ILE A 412 0.26 25.60 -14.30
C ILE A 412 1.52 26.49 -14.27
N PRO A 413 1.45 27.84 -14.36
CA PRO A 413 2.64 28.68 -14.26
C PRO A 413 3.36 28.61 -12.90
N LEU A 414 2.67 28.21 -11.82
CA LEU A 414 3.27 28.08 -10.50
C LEU A 414 4.31 26.95 -10.46
N THR A 415 4.15 25.92 -11.31
CA THR A 415 5.08 24.78 -11.37
C THR A 415 6.34 25.08 -12.18
N ALA A 416 6.43 26.23 -12.85
CA ALA A 416 7.56 26.56 -13.73
C ALA A 416 8.91 26.68 -12.99
N LYS A 417 8.88 26.92 -11.67
CA LYS A 417 10.07 27.03 -10.82
C LYS A 417 10.42 25.75 -10.06
N ARG A 418 9.63 24.68 -10.23
CA ARG A 418 9.88 23.40 -9.57
C ARG A 418 11.14 22.73 -10.09
N MET A 419 11.77 21.93 -9.24
CA MET A 419 12.89 21.06 -9.61
C MET A 419 12.41 19.93 -10.54
N THR A 420 11.27 19.32 -10.22
CA THR A 420 10.74 18.15 -10.93
C THR A 420 9.45 18.42 -11.71
N GLY A 421 8.98 19.67 -11.72
CA GLY A 421 7.79 20.06 -12.48
C GLY A 421 6.50 19.36 -11.98
N ILE A 422 5.71 18.86 -12.94
CA ILE A 422 4.49 18.10 -12.69
C ILE A 422 4.81 16.61 -12.86
N VAL A 423 4.77 15.85 -11.76
CA VAL A 423 5.07 14.40 -11.76
C VAL A 423 3.82 13.51 -11.75
N SER A 424 2.64 14.08 -11.55
CA SER A 424 1.39 13.35 -11.74
C SER A 424 1.16 13.16 -13.24
N ARG A 425 1.00 11.90 -13.68
CA ARG A 425 0.64 11.61 -15.08
C ARG A 425 -0.71 12.22 -15.44
N GLY A 426 -1.73 12.07 -14.59
CA GLY A 426 -3.05 12.67 -14.80
C GLY A 426 -3.00 14.21 -14.78
N GLY A 427 -2.22 14.78 -13.86
CA GLY A 427 -2.02 16.23 -13.80
C GLY A 427 -1.30 16.79 -15.04
N SER A 428 -0.29 16.09 -15.54
CA SER A 428 0.44 16.47 -16.75
C SER A 428 -0.44 16.44 -18.01
N ILE A 429 -1.32 15.42 -18.13
CA ILE A 429 -2.30 15.35 -19.22
C ILE A 429 -3.25 16.57 -19.19
N MET A 430 -3.78 16.90 -18.02
CA MET A 430 -4.68 18.05 -17.89
C MET A 430 -3.95 19.38 -18.12
N ALA A 431 -2.71 19.51 -17.66
CA ALA A 431 -1.91 20.69 -17.93
C ALA A 431 -1.66 20.87 -19.43
N ALA A 432 -1.31 19.80 -20.15
CA ALA A 432 -1.15 19.83 -21.60
C ALA A 432 -2.45 20.24 -22.33
N TRP A 433 -3.59 19.68 -21.93
CA TRP A 433 -4.90 20.04 -22.48
C TRP A 433 -5.23 21.52 -22.26
N CYS A 434 -5.05 22.03 -21.04
CA CYS A 434 -5.32 23.44 -20.70
C CYS A 434 -4.41 24.39 -21.49
N LEU A 435 -3.14 24.04 -21.67
CA LEU A 435 -2.19 24.86 -22.44
C LEU A 435 -2.50 24.85 -23.94
N ALA A 436 -2.94 23.72 -24.50
CA ALA A 436 -3.28 23.60 -25.92
C ALA A 436 -4.51 24.44 -26.29
N HIS A 437 -5.53 24.46 -25.43
CA HIS A 437 -6.78 25.20 -25.69
C HIS A 437 -6.79 26.61 -25.10
N HIS A 438 -5.92 26.89 -24.12
CA HIS A 438 -5.98 28.09 -23.30
C HIS A 438 -7.34 28.25 -22.58
N GLU A 439 -7.91 27.13 -22.17
CA GLU A 439 -9.21 27.02 -21.48
C GLU A 439 -9.02 26.42 -20.08
N GLU A 440 -9.99 26.66 -19.19
CA GLU A 440 -9.99 26.06 -17.86
C GLU A 440 -10.26 24.56 -17.94
N ASN A 441 -9.68 23.80 -17.03
CA ASN A 441 -9.78 22.35 -16.95
C ASN A 441 -11.24 21.88 -17.05
N PHE A 442 -11.57 21.12 -18.10
CA PHE A 442 -12.95 20.67 -18.33
C PHE A 442 -13.49 19.75 -17.22
N LEU A 443 -12.60 19.06 -16.45
CA LEU A 443 -13.00 18.28 -15.28
C LEU A 443 -13.50 19.18 -14.14
N TYR A 444 -12.94 20.39 -14.03
CA TYR A 444 -13.39 21.41 -13.09
C TYR A 444 -14.71 22.03 -13.56
N THR A 445 -14.79 22.43 -14.84
CA THR A 445 -15.99 23.12 -15.35
C THR A 445 -17.22 22.22 -15.45
N HIS A 446 -17.04 20.90 -15.62
CA HIS A 446 -18.11 19.89 -15.64
C HIS A 446 -18.22 19.11 -14.32
N PHE A 447 -17.66 19.60 -13.22
CA PHE A 447 -17.59 18.83 -11.98
C PHE A 447 -18.96 18.41 -11.43
N GLU A 448 -19.99 19.25 -11.56
CA GLU A 448 -21.37 18.87 -11.17
C GLU A 448 -21.95 17.79 -12.09
N ASP A 449 -21.66 17.82 -13.39
CA ASP A 449 -22.08 16.75 -14.30
C ASP A 449 -21.41 15.41 -13.96
N ILE A 450 -20.16 15.44 -13.50
CA ILE A 450 -19.44 14.26 -12.98
C ILE A 450 -20.16 13.73 -11.73
N CYS A 451 -20.55 14.61 -10.80
CA CYS A 451 -21.30 14.23 -9.60
C CYS A 451 -22.63 13.53 -9.95
N GLU A 452 -23.37 14.05 -10.94
CA GLU A 452 -24.61 13.44 -11.45
C GLU A 452 -24.40 12.03 -12.02
N ILE A 453 -23.22 11.77 -12.61
CA ILE A 453 -22.86 10.42 -13.08
C ILE A 453 -22.57 9.52 -11.89
N MET A 454 -21.67 9.93 -11.01
CA MET A 454 -21.15 9.11 -9.92
C MET A 454 -22.23 8.73 -8.90
N LYS A 455 -23.14 9.66 -8.57
CA LYS A 455 -24.23 9.39 -7.61
C LYS A 455 -25.23 8.33 -8.08
N ARG A 456 -25.30 8.04 -9.38
CA ARG A 456 -26.18 7.01 -9.94
C ARG A 456 -25.68 5.59 -9.72
N TYR A 457 -24.40 5.43 -9.38
CA TYR A 457 -23.76 4.13 -9.24
C TYR A 457 -23.06 3.93 -7.89
N ASP A 458 -23.01 4.95 -7.03
CA ASP A 458 -22.21 4.96 -5.79
C ASP A 458 -20.70 4.85 -6.03
N VAL A 459 -20.19 5.58 -7.02
CA VAL A 459 -18.74 5.74 -7.22
C VAL A 459 -18.25 6.90 -6.35
N ALA A 460 -17.21 6.66 -5.54
CA ALA A 460 -16.59 7.70 -4.72
C ALA A 460 -15.57 8.53 -5.52
N PHE A 461 -15.41 9.80 -5.16
CA PHE A 461 -14.30 10.63 -5.63
C PHE A 461 -13.03 10.29 -4.86
N SER A 462 -11.96 10.07 -5.60
CA SER A 462 -10.60 10.33 -5.16
C SER A 462 -10.15 11.62 -5.86
N LEU A 463 -10.19 12.75 -5.17
CA LEU A 463 -9.81 14.02 -5.78
C LEU A 463 -8.29 14.06 -5.95
N GLY A 464 -7.84 13.95 -7.19
CA GLY A 464 -6.44 13.68 -7.53
C GLY A 464 -5.50 14.86 -7.26
N ASP A 465 -4.27 14.55 -6.89
CA ASP A 465 -3.20 15.49 -6.55
C ASP A 465 -2.29 15.79 -7.77
N GLY A 466 -2.89 16.34 -8.81
CA GLY A 466 -2.22 16.59 -10.09
C GLY A 466 -0.97 17.47 -10.00
N LEU A 467 -0.87 18.32 -8.98
CA LEU A 467 0.25 19.18 -8.68
C LEU A 467 1.02 18.72 -7.43
N ARG A 468 1.00 17.44 -7.05
CA ARG A 468 1.85 16.92 -5.96
C ARG A 468 3.35 17.14 -6.22
N PRO A 469 4.18 17.24 -5.16
CA PRO A 469 5.63 17.36 -5.30
C PRO A 469 6.29 16.03 -5.70
N GLY A 470 7.19 16.08 -6.68
CA GLY A 470 8.01 14.94 -7.14
C GLY A 470 9.45 14.93 -6.64
N SER A 471 9.79 15.89 -5.77
CA SER A 471 11.04 15.93 -5.03
C SER A 471 10.81 16.64 -3.70
N ILE A 472 11.69 16.38 -2.72
CA ILE A 472 11.62 17.08 -1.43
C ILE A 472 11.82 18.60 -1.56
N TYR A 473 12.41 19.05 -2.67
CA TYR A 473 12.59 20.47 -2.99
C TYR A 473 11.24 21.14 -3.26
N ASP A 474 10.35 20.46 -3.98
CA ASP A 474 9.05 20.98 -4.41
C ASP A 474 7.97 20.89 -3.31
N ALA A 475 8.28 20.23 -2.19
CA ALA A 475 7.33 19.95 -1.12
C ALA A 475 6.77 21.22 -0.45
N ASN A 476 5.45 21.28 -0.33
CA ASN A 476 4.66 22.37 0.26
C ASN A 476 4.79 23.70 -0.48
N ASP A 477 5.01 23.66 -1.79
CA ASP A 477 5.05 24.86 -2.62
C ASP A 477 3.65 25.43 -2.92
N GLU A 478 3.63 26.58 -3.57
CA GLU A 478 2.39 27.31 -3.88
C GLU A 478 1.46 26.51 -4.81
N ALA A 479 2.00 25.78 -5.78
CA ALA A 479 1.21 24.99 -6.71
C ALA A 479 0.46 23.84 -5.99
N GLN A 480 1.15 23.13 -5.09
CA GLN A 480 0.55 22.06 -4.30
C GLN A 480 -0.57 22.61 -3.40
N MET A 481 -0.31 23.72 -2.70
CA MET A 481 -1.29 24.29 -1.77
C MET A 481 -2.50 24.91 -2.48
N ALA A 482 -2.29 25.49 -3.67
CA ALA A 482 -3.37 26.03 -4.48
C ALA A 482 -4.33 24.94 -5.00
N GLU A 483 -3.78 23.79 -5.42
CA GLU A 483 -4.60 22.63 -5.78
C GLU A 483 -5.39 22.12 -4.56
N LEU A 484 -4.74 21.92 -3.41
CA LEU A 484 -5.41 21.45 -2.19
C LEU A 484 -6.60 22.35 -1.79
N ALA A 485 -6.45 23.67 -1.88
CA ALA A 485 -7.53 24.63 -1.67
C ALA A 485 -8.73 24.38 -2.61
N THR A 486 -8.46 24.10 -3.89
CA THR A 486 -9.49 23.76 -4.88
C THR A 486 -10.14 22.41 -4.55
N LEU A 487 -9.38 21.41 -4.10
CA LEU A 487 -9.96 20.12 -3.72
C LEU A 487 -10.95 20.27 -2.55
N GLY A 488 -10.69 21.18 -1.60
CA GLY A 488 -11.63 21.52 -0.52
C GLY A 488 -12.93 22.19 -1.00
N GLU A 489 -12.87 23.00 -2.06
CA GLU A 489 -14.05 23.54 -2.74
C GLU A 489 -14.85 22.43 -3.43
N LEU A 490 -14.17 21.60 -4.24
CA LEU A 490 -14.77 20.50 -4.98
C LEU A 490 -15.42 19.45 -4.05
N THR A 491 -14.81 19.22 -2.88
CA THR A 491 -15.38 18.35 -1.83
C THR A 491 -16.77 18.84 -1.41
N GLN A 492 -16.93 20.14 -1.17
CA GLN A 492 -18.22 20.71 -0.79
C GLN A 492 -19.25 20.60 -1.92
N ILE A 493 -18.81 20.74 -3.17
CA ILE A 493 -19.70 20.57 -4.33
C ILE A 493 -20.17 19.11 -4.41
N ALA A 494 -19.26 18.13 -4.36
CA ALA A 494 -19.61 16.71 -4.38
C ALA A 494 -20.52 16.31 -3.20
N TRP A 495 -20.29 16.87 -2.02
CA TRP A 495 -21.16 16.66 -0.86
C TRP A 495 -22.55 17.26 -1.03
N LYS A 496 -22.76 18.32 -1.82
CA LYS A 496 -24.14 18.78 -2.13
C LYS A 496 -24.92 17.75 -2.95
N HIS A 497 -24.21 16.90 -3.68
CA HIS A 497 -24.75 15.81 -4.50
C HIS A 497 -24.83 14.47 -3.76
N ASP A 498 -24.54 14.45 -2.45
CA ASP A 498 -24.36 13.24 -1.64
C ASP A 498 -23.32 12.26 -2.22
N VAL A 499 -22.30 12.74 -2.94
CA VAL A 499 -21.22 11.88 -3.46
C VAL A 499 -20.09 11.79 -2.43
N GLN A 500 -19.62 10.57 -2.20
CA GLN A 500 -18.53 10.27 -1.28
C GLN A 500 -17.20 10.83 -1.80
N VAL A 501 -16.35 11.37 -0.93
CA VAL A 501 -15.08 12.02 -1.32
C VAL A 501 -13.93 11.62 -0.40
N MET A 502 -12.80 11.25 -0.98
CA MET A 502 -11.47 11.31 -0.37
C MET A 502 -10.54 12.21 -1.19
N ILE A 503 -9.49 12.71 -0.55
CA ILE A 503 -8.54 13.67 -1.13
C ILE A 503 -7.22 12.95 -1.33
N GLU A 504 -6.63 13.03 -2.52
CA GLU A 504 -5.26 12.58 -2.74
C GLU A 504 -4.26 13.61 -2.24
N GLY A 505 -3.10 13.13 -1.78
CA GLY A 505 -2.08 13.94 -1.14
C GLY A 505 -0.66 13.50 -1.48
N PRO A 506 0.31 14.28 -1.01
CA PRO A 506 1.60 14.49 -1.68
C PRO A 506 2.43 13.23 -1.90
N GLY A 507 3.40 13.34 -2.82
CA GLY A 507 4.41 12.33 -3.10
C GLY A 507 5.69 12.49 -2.26
N HIS A 508 6.53 13.47 -2.57
CA HIS A 508 7.84 13.62 -1.92
C HIS A 508 7.80 14.74 -0.88
N VAL A 509 7.94 14.40 0.41
CA VAL A 509 7.83 15.37 1.52
C VAL A 509 8.83 15.02 2.63
N PRO A 510 9.80 15.90 2.95
CA PRO A 510 10.71 15.66 4.06
C PRO A 510 9.96 15.70 5.41
N MET A 511 10.39 14.88 6.37
CA MET A 511 9.64 14.61 7.62
C MET A 511 9.11 15.86 8.36
N HIS A 512 9.89 16.94 8.42
CA HIS A 512 9.51 18.18 9.10
C HIS A 512 8.30 18.92 8.48
N LYS A 513 7.94 18.59 7.23
CA LYS A 513 6.80 19.17 6.50
C LYS A 513 5.55 18.29 6.50
N ILE A 514 5.66 17.04 6.94
CA ILE A 514 4.55 16.07 6.86
C ILE A 514 3.35 16.52 7.70
N LYS A 515 3.58 17.00 8.93
CA LYS A 515 2.49 17.41 9.83
C LYS A 515 1.66 18.58 9.27
N GLU A 516 2.33 19.55 8.66
CA GLU A 516 1.69 20.71 8.03
C GLU A 516 0.73 20.28 6.91
N ASN A 517 1.12 19.30 6.08
CA ASN A 517 0.25 18.78 5.02
C ASN A 517 -1.07 18.24 5.57
N VAL A 518 -1.00 17.46 6.65
CA VAL A 518 -2.18 16.85 7.27
C VAL A 518 -3.06 17.91 7.92
N ASP A 519 -2.47 18.87 8.62
CA ASP A 519 -3.24 19.95 9.26
C ASP A 519 -3.98 20.81 8.25
N LEU A 520 -3.29 21.20 7.17
CA LEU A 520 -3.91 21.97 6.09
C LEU A 520 -5.00 21.18 5.39
N GLN A 521 -4.78 19.89 5.11
CA GLN A 521 -5.81 19.07 4.48
C GLN A 521 -7.06 18.94 5.36
N MET A 522 -6.90 18.74 6.67
CA MET A 522 -8.04 18.66 7.59
C MET A 522 -8.85 19.97 7.62
N GLU A 523 -8.16 21.11 7.71
CA GLU A 523 -8.81 22.43 7.77
C GLU A 523 -9.54 22.78 6.46
N ILE A 524 -8.84 22.61 5.34
CA ILE A 524 -9.30 23.01 4.01
C ILE A 524 -10.39 22.06 3.51
N CYS A 525 -10.14 20.75 3.58
CA CYS A 525 -11.00 19.71 3.02
C CYS A 525 -12.02 19.15 4.03
N LYS A 526 -12.22 19.85 5.15
CA LYS A 526 -13.28 19.54 6.15
C LYS A 526 -13.20 18.11 6.68
N GLU A 527 -11.98 17.66 6.96
CA GLU A 527 -11.69 16.32 7.48
C GLU A 527 -12.14 15.16 6.56
N ALA A 528 -12.37 15.42 5.27
CA ALA A 528 -12.54 14.35 4.28
C ALA A 528 -11.35 13.37 4.34
N PRO A 529 -11.55 12.06 4.15
CA PRO A 529 -10.47 11.08 4.18
C PRO A 529 -9.30 11.48 3.29
N PHE A 530 -8.08 11.37 3.84
CA PHE A 530 -6.86 11.68 3.12
C PHE A 530 -6.21 10.39 2.60
N TYR A 531 -5.74 10.41 1.36
CA TYR A 531 -5.14 9.29 0.64
C TYR A 531 -3.78 9.71 0.07
N THR A 532 -2.67 9.16 0.54
CA THR A 532 -1.32 9.70 0.18
C THR A 532 -0.40 8.66 -0.45
N LEU A 533 0.42 9.09 -1.42
CA LEU A 533 1.46 8.27 -2.04
C LEU A 533 2.76 8.37 -1.24
N GLY A 534 2.93 7.51 -0.23
CA GLY A 534 3.98 7.65 0.78
C GLY A 534 3.56 8.59 1.90
N PRO A 535 4.25 9.73 2.14
CA PRO A 535 5.22 10.36 1.23
C PRO A 535 6.66 9.83 1.33
N LEU A 536 7.44 9.95 0.25
CA LEU A 536 8.89 9.71 0.27
C LEU A 536 9.59 10.80 1.08
N THR A 537 10.33 10.40 2.12
CA THR A 537 11.00 11.37 3.01
C THR A 537 12.34 11.88 2.48
N THR A 538 12.89 11.23 1.46
CA THR A 538 14.17 11.55 0.82
C THR A 538 14.23 10.97 -0.59
N ASP A 539 14.97 11.63 -1.48
CA ASP A 539 15.05 11.29 -2.91
C ASP A 539 16.32 10.49 -3.29
N ILE A 540 17.15 10.14 -2.30
CA ILE A 540 18.53 9.65 -2.53
C ILE A 540 18.66 8.12 -2.62
N ALA A 541 17.56 7.37 -2.55
CA ALA A 541 17.59 5.90 -2.44
C ALA A 541 16.66 5.17 -3.42
N PRO A 542 16.72 5.45 -4.74
CA PRO A 542 15.96 4.69 -5.74
C PRO A 542 16.33 3.19 -5.64
N GLY A 543 15.33 2.32 -5.74
CA GLY A 543 15.46 0.89 -5.42
C GLY A 543 15.00 0.54 -4.00
N TYR A 544 14.92 1.54 -3.12
CA TYR A 544 14.47 1.41 -1.73
C TYR A 544 13.34 2.39 -1.40
N ASP A 545 12.61 2.86 -2.41
CA ASP A 545 11.56 3.87 -2.23
C ASP A 545 10.40 3.37 -1.37
N HIS A 546 10.12 2.07 -1.36
CA HIS A 546 9.21 1.44 -0.40
C HIS A 546 9.61 1.69 1.06
N ILE A 547 10.91 1.84 1.37
CA ILE A 547 11.41 2.17 2.72
C ILE A 547 11.34 3.67 2.98
N THR A 548 11.85 4.49 2.04
CA THR A 548 11.84 5.96 2.19
C THR A 548 10.43 6.50 2.34
N SER A 549 9.48 5.89 1.63
CA SER A 549 8.06 6.22 1.73
C SER A 549 7.37 5.60 2.94
N ALA A 550 7.73 4.39 3.38
CA ALA A 550 7.13 3.79 4.59
C ALA A 550 7.36 4.64 5.85
N ILE A 551 8.49 5.34 5.95
CA ILE A 551 8.77 6.30 7.03
C ILE A 551 7.72 7.43 7.00
N GLY A 552 7.53 8.06 5.84
CA GLY A 552 6.56 9.15 5.69
C GLY A 552 5.12 8.66 5.84
N ALA A 553 4.80 7.48 5.29
CA ALA A 553 3.49 6.85 5.34
C ALA A 553 3.05 6.52 6.79
N ALA A 554 3.97 6.02 7.62
CA ALA A 554 3.70 5.79 9.04
C ALA A 554 3.45 7.11 9.79
N MET A 555 4.26 8.14 9.53
CA MET A 555 4.08 9.46 10.16
C MET A 555 2.78 10.14 9.74
N ILE A 556 2.47 10.14 8.44
CA ILE A 556 1.30 10.82 7.90
C ILE A 556 0.01 10.06 8.28
N GLY A 557 0.04 8.72 8.29
CA GLY A 557 -1.01 7.87 8.81
C GLY A 557 -1.29 8.12 10.29
N TRP A 558 -0.22 8.25 11.10
CA TRP A 558 -0.35 8.60 12.51
C TRP A 558 -1.05 9.97 12.70
N PHE A 559 -0.66 10.97 11.91
CA PHE A 559 -1.23 12.31 12.03
C PHE A 559 -2.70 12.37 11.57
N GLY A 560 -3.12 11.51 10.64
CA GLY A 560 -4.54 11.30 10.35
C GLY A 560 -4.90 10.90 8.93
N THR A 561 -3.93 10.52 8.09
CA THR A 561 -4.22 9.94 6.78
C THR A 561 -5.00 8.63 6.92
N SER A 562 -6.01 8.47 6.06
CA SER A 562 -6.96 7.35 6.12
C SER A 562 -6.55 6.17 5.25
N MET A 563 -5.92 6.44 4.10
CA MET A 563 -5.42 5.42 3.19
C MET A 563 -4.02 5.76 2.68
N LEU A 564 -3.18 4.76 2.49
CA LEU A 564 -1.80 4.92 2.04
C LEU A 564 -1.63 4.18 0.71
N CYS A 565 -1.33 4.91 -0.37
CA CYS A 565 -0.94 4.31 -1.63
C CYS A 565 0.46 3.77 -1.47
N TYR A 566 0.63 2.48 -1.72
CA TYR A 566 1.93 1.85 -1.58
C TYR A 566 2.93 2.41 -2.59
N VAL A 567 4.20 2.16 -2.31
CA VAL A 567 5.31 2.48 -3.21
C VAL A 567 6.16 1.22 -3.25
N THR A 568 6.48 0.77 -4.46
CA THR A 568 7.26 -0.47 -4.63
C THR A 568 8.76 -0.17 -4.60
N PRO A 569 9.62 -1.18 -4.42
CA PRO A 569 11.07 -0.99 -4.60
C PRO A 569 11.45 -0.36 -5.95
N LYS A 570 10.65 -0.62 -7.00
CA LYS A 570 10.90 -0.16 -8.37
C LYS A 570 10.21 1.14 -8.77
N GLU A 571 9.62 1.89 -7.85
CA GLU A 571 8.81 3.09 -8.14
C GLU A 571 9.41 4.00 -9.24
N HIS A 572 10.66 4.42 -9.07
CA HIS A 572 11.38 5.30 -10.01
C HIS A 572 12.24 4.54 -11.03
N LEU A 573 12.13 3.22 -11.11
CA LEU A 573 13.03 2.35 -11.88
C LEU A 573 12.32 1.49 -12.93
N GLY A 574 11.05 1.11 -12.72
CA GLY A 574 10.31 0.31 -13.69
C GLY A 574 9.05 -0.34 -13.13
N LEU A 575 8.43 -1.21 -13.94
CA LEU A 575 7.21 -1.90 -13.54
C LEU A 575 7.49 -2.97 -12.47
N PRO A 576 6.66 -3.04 -11.41
CA PRO A 576 6.83 -4.03 -10.36
C PRO A 576 6.41 -5.43 -10.82
N ASN A 577 7.19 -6.44 -10.43
CA ASN A 577 6.79 -7.84 -10.50
C ASN A 577 6.05 -8.26 -9.20
N LYS A 578 5.68 -9.53 -9.07
CA LYS A 578 4.95 -10.04 -7.89
C LYS A 578 5.70 -9.88 -6.58
N ASP A 579 7.02 -10.03 -6.58
CA ASP A 579 7.83 -9.88 -5.37
C ASP A 579 7.91 -8.40 -4.97
N ASP A 580 8.08 -7.49 -5.95
CA ASP A 580 8.03 -6.05 -5.71
C ASP A 580 6.66 -5.62 -5.13
N VAL A 581 5.56 -6.22 -5.63
CA VAL A 581 4.20 -5.99 -5.10
C VAL A 581 4.09 -6.48 -3.66
N ARG A 582 4.58 -7.70 -3.35
CA ARG A 582 4.60 -8.22 -1.96
C ARG A 582 5.40 -7.31 -1.05
N GLU A 583 6.57 -6.85 -1.46
CA GLU A 583 7.42 -5.97 -0.65
C GLU A 583 6.77 -4.61 -0.40
N GLY A 584 6.18 -4.00 -1.42
CA GLY A 584 5.40 -2.77 -1.27
C GLY A 584 4.22 -2.96 -0.30
N VAL A 585 3.43 -4.02 -0.47
CA VAL A 585 2.26 -4.28 0.39
C VAL A 585 2.68 -4.51 1.83
N ILE A 586 3.70 -5.35 2.08
CA ILE A 586 4.19 -5.61 3.44
C ILE A 586 4.76 -4.35 4.08
N ALA A 587 5.56 -3.55 3.37
CA ALA A 587 6.08 -2.28 3.87
C ALA A 587 4.96 -1.33 4.30
N TYR A 588 3.88 -1.27 3.53
CA TYR A 588 2.75 -0.40 3.82
C TYR A 588 1.80 -0.96 4.88
N LYS A 589 1.64 -2.29 5.02
CA LYS A 589 0.96 -2.86 6.20
C LYS A 589 1.72 -2.59 7.48
N ILE A 590 3.06 -2.60 7.45
CA ILE A 590 3.89 -2.19 8.59
C ILE A 590 3.63 -0.71 8.90
N ALA A 591 3.68 0.17 7.90
CA ALA A 591 3.45 1.61 8.09
C ALA A 591 2.04 1.93 8.63
N ALA A 592 1.00 1.31 8.05
CA ALA A 592 -0.39 1.46 8.49
C ALA A 592 -0.60 0.96 9.92
N HIS A 593 -0.05 -0.22 10.26
CA HIS A 593 -0.14 -0.76 11.61
C HIS A 593 0.63 0.07 12.64
N ALA A 594 1.82 0.57 12.28
CA ALA A 594 2.59 1.48 13.13
C ALA A 594 1.84 2.80 13.38
N ALA A 595 1.15 3.33 12.36
CA ALA A 595 0.27 4.47 12.50
C ALA A 595 -0.92 4.18 13.44
N ASP A 596 -1.55 3.00 13.31
CA ASP A 596 -2.64 2.60 14.20
C ASP A 596 -2.19 2.43 15.66
N LEU A 597 -0.99 1.89 15.90
CA LEU A 597 -0.38 1.86 17.24
C LEU A 597 -0.17 3.27 17.80
N ALA A 598 0.39 4.18 16.99
CA ALA A 598 0.65 5.55 17.39
C ALA A 598 -0.63 6.37 17.63
N LYS A 599 -1.72 6.04 16.92
CA LYS A 599 -3.09 6.56 17.15
C LYS A 599 -3.74 5.99 18.42
N GLY A 600 -3.22 4.88 18.96
CA GLY A 600 -3.86 4.14 20.05
C GLY A 600 -5.11 3.38 19.61
N HIS A 601 -5.14 2.87 18.37
CA HIS A 601 -6.29 2.13 17.86
C HIS A 601 -6.57 0.87 18.71
N PRO A 602 -7.80 0.65 19.23
CA PRO A 602 -8.09 -0.35 20.26
C PRO A 602 -7.73 -1.80 19.89
N ARG A 603 -7.67 -2.11 18.58
CA ARG A 603 -7.38 -3.46 18.07
C ARG A 603 -5.93 -3.68 17.61
N ALA A 604 -5.10 -2.64 17.57
CA ALA A 604 -3.74 -2.75 17.02
C ALA A 604 -2.79 -3.50 17.95
N GLN A 605 -2.66 -3.06 19.20
CA GLN A 605 -1.65 -3.56 20.17
C GLN A 605 -1.72 -5.08 20.42
N ARG A 606 -2.91 -5.68 20.33
CA ARG A 606 -3.13 -7.11 20.63
C ARG A 606 -2.23 -8.04 19.81
N ARG A 607 -1.94 -7.68 18.56
CA ARG A 607 -1.09 -8.51 17.68
C ARG A 607 0.38 -8.41 18.06
N ASP A 608 0.87 -7.21 18.39
CA ASP A 608 2.23 -7.00 18.90
C ASP A 608 2.46 -7.75 20.21
N ASP A 609 1.49 -7.68 21.12
CA ASP A 609 1.57 -8.36 22.41
C ASP A 609 1.57 -9.88 22.24
N ALA A 610 0.68 -10.41 21.39
CA ALA A 610 0.64 -11.85 21.09
C ALA A 610 1.95 -12.35 20.47
N LEU A 611 2.51 -11.60 19.50
CA LEU A 611 3.77 -11.96 18.85
C LEU A 611 4.95 -11.86 19.82
N SER A 612 4.96 -10.82 20.65
CA SER A 612 6.01 -10.59 21.67
C SER A 612 5.98 -11.68 22.74
N LYS A 613 4.78 -12.08 23.19
CA LYS A 613 4.59 -13.22 24.09
C LYS A 613 5.11 -14.51 23.47
N ALA A 614 4.70 -14.83 22.23
CA ALA A 614 5.19 -16.01 21.51
C ALA A 614 6.72 -16.02 21.36
N ARG A 615 7.32 -14.86 21.07
CA ARG A 615 8.78 -14.68 20.99
C ARG A 615 9.46 -14.94 22.32
N PHE A 616 8.95 -14.35 23.40
CA PHE A 616 9.53 -14.52 24.74
C PHE A 616 9.41 -15.96 25.25
N GLU A 617 8.35 -16.66 24.85
CA GLU A 617 8.07 -18.06 25.20
C GLU A 617 8.72 -19.06 24.24
N PHE A 618 9.45 -18.58 23.22
CA PHE A 618 10.08 -19.42 22.18
C PHE A 618 9.09 -20.31 21.41
N ARG A 619 7.82 -19.88 21.31
CA ARG A 619 6.82 -20.48 20.42
C ARG A 619 7.08 -20.02 18.99
N TRP A 620 8.16 -20.51 18.38
CA TRP A 620 8.66 -20.05 17.07
C TRP A 620 7.60 -20.10 15.97
N ARG A 621 6.85 -21.21 15.88
CA ARG A 621 5.77 -21.33 14.88
C ARG A 621 4.70 -20.25 15.06
N ASP A 622 4.34 -19.93 16.30
CA ASP A 622 3.36 -18.88 16.58
C ASP A 622 3.92 -17.50 16.23
N GLN A 623 5.19 -17.24 16.56
CA GLN A 623 5.86 -16.01 16.17
C GLN A 623 5.86 -15.83 14.64
N PHE A 624 6.11 -16.88 13.87
CA PHE A 624 6.05 -16.83 12.41
C PHE A 624 4.61 -16.58 11.94
N ASN A 625 3.64 -17.36 12.41
CA ASN A 625 2.24 -17.28 11.98
C ASN A 625 1.58 -15.92 12.32
N LEU A 626 1.98 -15.32 13.45
CA LEU A 626 1.51 -14.00 13.88
C LEU A 626 2.11 -12.85 13.07
N SER A 627 3.25 -13.05 12.41
CA SER A 627 3.90 -12.01 11.60
C SER A 627 3.06 -11.61 10.37
N LEU A 628 3.36 -10.45 9.78
CA LEU A 628 2.71 -10.01 8.53
C LEU A 628 3.08 -10.89 7.34
N ASP A 629 4.29 -11.48 7.38
CA ASP A 629 4.80 -12.39 6.35
C ASP A 629 5.37 -13.68 6.98
N PRO A 630 4.50 -14.65 7.30
CA PRO A 630 4.91 -15.90 7.96
C PRO A 630 5.92 -16.72 7.15
N GLU A 631 5.79 -16.70 5.82
CA GLU A 631 6.66 -17.45 4.92
C GLU A 631 8.09 -16.90 4.96
N ARG A 632 8.25 -15.56 4.95
CA ARG A 632 9.56 -14.91 5.04
C ARG A 632 10.17 -15.01 6.44
N ALA A 633 9.34 -14.91 7.48
CA ALA A 633 9.81 -15.05 8.87
C ALA A 633 10.40 -16.46 9.14
N LEU A 634 9.73 -17.50 8.64
CA LEU A 634 10.22 -18.88 8.72
C LEU A 634 11.50 -19.07 7.88
N SER A 635 11.53 -18.57 6.63
CA SER A 635 12.69 -18.76 5.77
C SER A 635 13.97 -18.16 6.36
N TYR A 636 13.89 -16.96 6.93
CA TYR A 636 15.06 -16.29 7.53
C TYR A 636 15.56 -16.98 8.81
N HIS A 637 14.66 -17.59 9.59
CA HIS A 637 15.08 -18.42 10.71
C HIS A 637 15.83 -19.67 10.20
N ASP A 638 15.27 -20.33 9.19
CA ASP A 638 15.73 -21.62 8.69
C ASP A 638 17.02 -21.56 7.87
N GLU A 639 17.40 -20.38 7.37
CA GLU A 639 18.73 -20.14 6.79
C GLU A 639 19.88 -20.54 7.73
N THR A 640 19.65 -20.47 9.04
CA THR A 640 20.66 -20.83 10.06
C THR A 640 20.26 -22.04 10.91
N LEU A 641 18.96 -22.22 11.19
CA LEU A 641 18.44 -23.27 12.06
C LEU A 641 17.31 -24.08 11.37
N PRO A 642 17.61 -24.81 10.28
CA PRO A 642 16.58 -25.48 9.48
C PRO A 642 15.95 -26.70 10.17
N ALA A 643 16.63 -27.32 11.15
CA ALA A 643 16.15 -28.52 11.81
C ALA A 643 14.81 -28.28 12.54
N GLU A 644 13.87 -29.23 12.46
CA GLU A 644 12.54 -29.08 13.09
C GLU A 644 12.62 -28.86 14.61
N GLY A 645 13.55 -29.54 15.29
CA GLY A 645 13.77 -29.33 16.73
C GLY A 645 14.23 -27.91 17.10
N ALA A 646 14.73 -27.12 16.15
CA ALA A 646 15.07 -25.73 16.40
C ALA A 646 13.83 -24.83 16.60
N LYS A 647 12.65 -25.25 16.13
CA LYS A 647 11.40 -24.52 16.34
C LYS A 647 10.84 -24.72 17.76
N GLU A 648 11.52 -25.54 18.55
CA GLU A 648 11.27 -25.76 19.98
C GLU A 648 12.45 -25.24 20.84
N ALA A 649 13.49 -24.66 20.22
CA ALA A 649 14.67 -24.21 20.95
C ALA A 649 14.42 -22.89 21.70
N HIS A 650 14.87 -22.84 22.95
CA HIS A 650 14.86 -21.64 23.79
C HIS A 650 16.00 -20.65 23.47
N PHE A 651 16.33 -20.48 22.19
CA PHE A 651 17.32 -19.51 21.70
C PHE A 651 17.21 -19.31 20.19
N CYS A 652 17.77 -18.22 19.69
CA CYS A 652 17.96 -17.98 18.26
C CYS A 652 19.44 -18.14 17.88
N SER A 653 19.73 -18.21 16.57
CA SER A 653 21.10 -18.29 16.06
C SER A 653 21.98 -17.09 16.43
N MET A 654 21.41 -15.91 16.70
CA MET A 654 22.18 -14.71 17.06
C MET A 654 22.85 -14.80 18.43
N CYS A 655 22.17 -15.34 19.45
CA CYS A 655 22.72 -15.43 20.81
C CYS A 655 23.26 -16.84 21.14
N GLY A 656 22.83 -17.84 20.37
CA GLY A 656 23.06 -19.24 20.67
C GLY A 656 22.43 -19.67 22.00
N PRO A 657 22.61 -20.94 22.40
CA PRO A 657 21.97 -21.48 23.59
C PRO A 657 22.42 -20.73 24.84
N LYS A 658 23.71 -20.43 25.00
CA LYS A 658 24.25 -19.97 26.29
C LYS A 658 23.87 -18.54 26.68
N PHE A 659 23.70 -17.64 25.70
CA PHE A 659 23.62 -16.20 25.94
C PHE A 659 22.27 -15.60 25.53
N CYS A 660 21.25 -16.41 25.28
CA CYS A 660 19.92 -15.89 24.99
C CYS A 660 19.34 -15.17 26.21
N SER A 661 19.12 -13.86 26.08
CA SER A 661 18.63 -12.98 27.16
C SER A 661 17.24 -13.36 27.66
N MET A 662 16.34 -13.74 26.75
CA MET A 662 14.99 -14.18 27.10
C MET A 662 15.02 -15.48 27.91
N ARG A 663 15.89 -16.44 27.53
CA ARG A 663 16.08 -17.68 28.28
C ARG A 663 16.63 -17.43 29.68
N ILE A 664 17.64 -16.58 29.81
CA ILE A 664 18.20 -16.20 31.11
C ILE A 664 17.10 -15.60 32.01
N THR A 665 16.22 -14.78 31.44
CA THR A 665 15.08 -14.21 32.19
C THR A 665 14.09 -15.28 32.64
N GLN A 666 13.78 -16.26 31.78
CA GLN A 666 12.94 -17.41 32.16
C GLN A 666 13.59 -18.25 33.27
N ASP A 667 14.89 -18.52 33.20
CA ASP A 667 15.63 -19.26 34.24
C ASP A 667 15.55 -18.53 35.60
N ILE A 668 15.70 -17.20 35.62
CA ILE A 668 15.57 -16.37 36.84
C ILE A 668 14.14 -16.43 37.40
N ARG A 669 13.12 -16.33 36.54
CA ARG A 669 11.71 -16.44 36.96
C ARG A 669 11.36 -17.82 37.51
N ALA A 670 11.89 -18.88 36.90
CA ALA A 670 11.72 -20.25 37.37
C ALA A 670 12.37 -20.45 38.75
N PHE A 671 13.60 -19.94 38.93
CA PHE A 671 14.29 -19.96 40.23
C PHE A 671 13.52 -19.19 41.31
N ALA A 672 12.97 -18.01 40.97
CA ALA A 672 12.12 -17.22 41.86
C ALA A 672 10.93 -18.02 42.39
N ALA A 673 10.22 -18.67 41.47
CA ALA A 673 9.04 -19.45 41.76
C ALA A 673 9.34 -20.69 42.62
N ASP A 674 10.43 -21.42 42.33
CA ASP A 674 10.86 -22.58 43.11
C ASP A 674 11.22 -22.22 44.56
N LYS A 675 11.81 -21.04 44.77
CA LYS A 675 12.23 -20.56 46.10
C LYS A 675 11.15 -19.80 46.86
N GLY A 676 9.98 -19.55 46.26
CA GLY A 676 8.91 -18.76 46.87
C GLY A 676 9.33 -17.32 47.23
N LEU A 677 10.33 -16.78 46.52
CA LEU A 677 10.88 -15.44 46.75
C LEU A 677 10.02 -14.40 46.02
N SER A 678 9.92 -13.19 46.57
CA SER A 678 9.36 -12.07 45.82
C SER A 678 10.24 -11.77 44.59
N GLU A 679 9.68 -11.19 43.51
CA GLU A 679 10.44 -10.93 42.26
C GLU A 679 11.76 -10.20 42.51
N ASN A 680 11.78 -9.23 43.44
CA ASN A 680 12.99 -8.47 43.78
C ASN A 680 14.05 -9.29 44.53
N GLU A 681 13.64 -10.16 45.46
CA GLU A 681 14.55 -11.02 46.23
C GLU A 681 15.11 -12.15 45.37
N ALA A 682 14.29 -12.68 44.47
CA ALA A 682 14.69 -13.72 43.53
C ALA A 682 15.67 -13.23 42.46
N VAL A 683 15.48 -12.01 41.96
CA VAL A 683 16.41 -11.39 41.01
C VAL A 683 17.77 -11.19 41.67
N ALA A 684 17.83 -10.68 42.90
CA ALA A 684 19.09 -10.49 43.61
C ALA A 684 19.82 -11.82 43.88
N ALA A 685 19.11 -12.84 44.39
CA ALA A 685 19.69 -14.15 44.69
C ALA A 685 20.08 -14.92 43.41
N GLY A 686 19.20 -14.95 42.40
CA GLY A 686 19.44 -15.64 41.13
C GLY A 686 20.56 -15.00 40.30
N MET A 687 20.70 -13.66 40.33
CA MET A 687 21.84 -12.97 39.72
C MET A 687 23.17 -13.31 40.40
N GLN A 688 23.17 -13.45 41.73
CA GLN A 688 24.36 -13.78 42.50
C GLN A 688 24.83 -15.22 42.21
N GLU A 689 23.90 -16.17 42.18
CA GLU A 689 24.19 -17.58 41.87
C GLU A 689 24.61 -17.78 40.40
N LYS A 690 23.95 -17.12 39.44
CA LYS A 690 24.38 -17.14 38.03
C LYS A 690 25.73 -16.46 37.81
N ALA A 691 26.04 -15.39 38.56
CA ALA A 691 27.35 -14.75 38.51
C ALA A 691 28.46 -15.70 39.02
N GLU A 692 28.19 -16.48 40.06
CA GLU A 692 29.11 -17.52 40.54
C GLU A 692 29.24 -18.69 39.55
N GLU A 693 28.15 -19.12 38.92
CA GLU A 693 28.15 -20.15 37.87
C GLU A 693 28.95 -19.69 36.63
N TYR A 694 28.86 -18.41 36.25
CA TYR A 694 29.66 -17.82 35.17
C TYR A 694 31.14 -17.71 35.53
N ARG A 695 31.46 -17.35 36.77
CA ARG A 695 32.86 -17.26 37.26
C ARG A 695 33.53 -18.63 37.37
N THR A 696 32.77 -19.68 37.66
CA THR A 696 33.30 -21.05 37.81
C THR A 696 33.36 -21.84 36.50
N ARG A 697 32.69 -21.37 35.44
CA ARG A 697 32.74 -21.96 34.08
C ARG A 697 33.70 -21.25 33.11
N SER A 698 34.44 -20.23 33.56
CA SER A 698 35.44 -19.49 32.77
C SER A 698 36.80 -20.17 32.82
#